data_AF-A0A2T7PN61-F1
#
_entry.id   AF-A0A2T7PN61-F1
#
_cell.length_a   1.000
_cell.length_b   1.000
_cell.length_c   1.000
_cell.angle_alpha   90.00
_cell.angle_beta   90.00
_cell.angle_gamma   90.00
#
_symmetry.space_group_name_H-M   'P 1'
#
loop_
_entity.id
_entity.type
_entity.pdbx_description
1 polymer ?
#
loop_
_entity_poly.entity_id
_entity_poly.type
_entity_poly.pdbx_seq_one_letter_code
_entity_poly.pdbx_strand_id
1 'polypeptide(L)'
;MMELTIILVCLAATLTFVRALNNGLARTPPMGWLSIQRFRCSADCQSAPTECISENLYMDMAQRMVEDGYREAGYIYVNIDDCWSAKQRDDEGRLVPDPVRFPSGMKALADFMHARGLKLGIYADVGYETCAGYPGSKFFLEIDSQTFADLHTQIAEYCNLWRNYLDIDDSWNKVTTIIEWFAKDEGNFTAVAGPGGFNDPDMLIIGDYGLSYDQQRVQMAIWAIMAAPLYMSNDLRNIHPESRELLLNKRIIAINQDPSGNSGPASLQDMGLSVLLCLVAIISFGHALDNGLGLTPPMGWLSWQRYRCQLDCQNAPTECVSENLYKAMAERMVLDGYRDAGYVYVNIDDCWPEKQRDEQGRLVGDKVRFPSGMKALADFMHERGLKLGIYSDMGYDTCAGYPGSKFYMEMDAQTFAEWGIDSLKLDGCYSSLDDFAIGYPTMGFFLNKTGRPILYSCSWPAYIVGNKQTPDYQLIAKYCNLWRNYLDIDDSWESVSNIIEWFAQDNGNLSAAAGPGHFNDPDMLVIGDYGLSYDQQRVQMAMWAIMAAPLYMSNDLRNIRPESRELLLNKRIIAINQDPLGIQGQRLYKAGNIEFWSRPIVPQGSFAFAVVNFSAAGGPAFLDLSLSNFAASFSSIYNVTEAFDGTPVGILKPNTTFRVSVNPSGVFMAVAIPV
;
A
#
# COMPACT_ATOMS: atom_id res chain seq x y z
N MET A 1 -51.36 3.29 -1.85
CA MET A 1 -50.21 2.80 -1.07
C MET A 1 -49.21 2.27 -2.09
N MET A 2 -48.55 3.14 -2.86
CA MET A 2 -47.30 3.87 -2.52
C MET A 2 -46.24 2.86 -2.05
N GLU A 3 -45.43 2.37 -2.98
CA GLU A 3 -44.06 2.84 -3.29
C GLU A 3 -43.05 1.95 -2.53
N LEU A 4 -41.87 1.53 -3.03
CA LEU A 4 -40.95 2.17 -3.95
C LEU A 4 -40.00 1.06 -4.47
N THR A 5 -39.87 0.93 -5.79
CA THR A 5 -38.82 0.13 -6.44
C THR A 5 -37.60 1.04 -6.60
N ILE A 6 -36.57 0.89 -5.78
CA ILE A 6 -35.32 1.67 -5.90
C ILE A 6 -34.44 1.02 -6.97
N ILE A 7 -34.36 1.72 -8.09
CA ILE A 7 -33.35 1.60 -9.14
C ILE A 7 -32.01 2.05 -8.54
N LEU A 8 -31.02 1.17 -8.52
CA LEU A 8 -29.65 1.48 -8.14
C LEU A 8 -28.95 2.14 -9.34
N VAL A 9 -28.94 3.48 -9.41
CA VAL A 9 -28.03 4.25 -10.26
C VAL A 9 -26.91 4.74 -9.36
N CYS A 10 -25.78 4.02 -9.36
CA CYS A 10 -24.53 4.53 -8.79
C CYS A 10 -23.95 5.56 -9.76
N LEU A 11 -24.16 6.85 -9.48
CA LEU A 11 -23.34 7.92 -10.02
C LEU A 11 -22.01 7.92 -9.24
N ALA A 12 -20.93 7.50 -9.91
CA ALA A 12 -19.57 7.65 -9.43
C ALA A 12 -19.20 9.14 -9.41
N ALA A 13 -19.04 9.70 -8.20
CA ALA A 13 -18.23 10.89 -8.01
C ALA A 13 -16.81 10.44 -7.68
N THR A 14 -15.88 10.66 -8.61
CA THR A 14 -14.46 10.38 -8.49
C THR A 14 -13.83 11.23 -7.40
N LEU A 15 -13.40 10.61 -6.30
CA LEU A 15 -12.56 11.24 -5.27
C LEU A 15 -11.09 11.07 -5.65
N THR A 16 -10.45 12.15 -6.09
CA THR A 16 -9.00 12.25 -6.27
C THR A 16 -8.31 12.31 -4.91
N PHE A 17 -7.48 11.33 -4.56
CA PHE A 17 -6.60 11.37 -3.38
C PHE A 17 -5.30 12.10 -3.72
N VAL A 18 -5.10 13.28 -3.14
CA VAL A 18 -3.78 13.93 -3.02
C VAL A 18 -3.04 13.23 -1.87
N ARG A 19 -1.73 12.94 -1.98
CA ARG A 19 -0.95 12.35 -0.86
C ARG A 19 0.09 13.34 -0.34
N ALA A 20 0.25 13.36 0.99
CA ALA A 20 1.18 14.18 1.75
C ALA A 20 2.67 13.74 1.68
N LEU A 21 3.61 14.62 2.04
CA LEU A 21 5.06 14.39 2.02
C LEU A 21 5.55 13.37 3.05
N ASN A 22 6.10 12.23 2.62
CA ASN A 22 6.67 11.23 3.54
C ASN A 22 8.20 11.32 3.65
N ASN A 23 8.69 12.39 4.28
CA ASN A 23 10.12 12.64 4.57
C ASN A 23 10.53 12.24 6.01
N GLY A 24 9.68 11.48 6.72
CA GLY A 24 9.88 11.14 8.13
C GLY A 24 9.61 12.29 9.11
N LEU A 25 9.30 13.50 8.63
CA LEU A 25 8.81 14.64 9.40
C LEU A 25 7.27 14.66 9.39
N ALA A 26 6.67 15.50 10.25
CA ALA A 26 5.21 15.62 10.39
C ALA A 26 4.49 14.26 10.54
N ARG A 27 5.02 13.36 11.39
CA ARG A 27 4.32 12.10 11.74
C ARG A 27 3.01 12.36 12.50
N THR A 28 2.98 13.47 13.23
CA THR A 28 1.82 14.07 13.87
C THR A 28 1.77 15.55 13.49
N PRO A 29 0.63 16.25 13.66
CA PRO A 29 0.50 17.66 13.29
C PRO A 29 1.58 18.50 13.96
N PRO A 30 2.32 19.35 13.21
CA PRO A 30 3.31 20.25 13.79
C PRO A 30 2.69 21.17 14.85
N MET A 31 3.45 21.40 15.92
CA MET A 31 3.06 22.31 17.00
C MET A 31 4.14 23.37 17.15
N GLY A 32 3.76 24.65 17.20
CA GLY A 32 4.73 25.73 17.23
C GLY A 32 4.16 27.12 17.44
N TRP A 33 4.96 28.12 17.08
CA TRP A 33 4.62 29.54 17.16
C TRP A 33 5.06 30.28 15.89
N LEU A 34 4.30 31.28 15.46
CA LEU A 34 4.64 32.17 14.33
C LEU A 34 4.06 33.58 14.50
N SER A 35 4.67 34.57 13.87
CA SER A 35 4.50 35.98 14.22
C SER A 35 3.29 36.71 13.61
N ILE A 36 2.75 36.24 12.48
CA ILE A 36 1.99 37.11 11.57
C ILE A 36 0.64 37.61 12.10
N GLN A 37 -0.06 36.84 12.94
CA GLN A 37 -1.41 37.26 13.35
C GLN A 37 -1.38 38.30 14.47
N ARG A 38 -0.52 38.12 15.49
CA ARG A 38 -0.40 39.08 16.60
C ARG A 38 0.48 40.28 16.25
N PHE A 39 1.61 40.05 15.58
CA PHE A 39 2.62 41.08 15.36
C PHE A 39 2.55 41.69 13.96
N ARG A 40 1.85 41.01 13.03
CA ARG A 40 1.69 41.46 11.64
C ARG A 40 3.07 41.74 11.01
N CYS A 41 3.07 42.47 9.92
CA CYS A 41 4.29 42.95 9.27
C CYS A 41 4.81 44.26 9.89
N SER A 42 4.90 44.32 11.22
CA SER A 42 5.42 45.50 11.92
C SER A 42 6.94 45.61 11.74
N ALA A 43 7.38 46.53 10.88
CA ALA A 43 8.81 46.76 10.63
C ALA A 43 9.41 47.94 11.44
N ASP A 44 8.58 48.70 12.16
CA ASP A 44 9.04 49.87 12.95
C ASP A 44 9.58 49.45 14.33
N CYS A 45 10.84 49.04 14.35
CA CYS A 45 11.55 48.72 15.58
C CYS A 45 12.00 49.93 16.40
N GLN A 46 11.85 51.16 15.89
CA GLN A 46 12.24 52.36 16.63
C GLN A 46 11.13 52.80 17.57
N SER A 47 9.90 52.86 17.06
CA SER A 47 8.75 53.29 17.86
C SER A 47 8.13 52.13 18.65
N ALA A 48 8.25 50.89 18.15
CA ALA A 48 7.63 49.71 18.77
C ALA A 48 8.61 48.52 18.84
N PRO A 49 9.72 48.64 19.60
CA PRO A 49 10.82 47.66 19.61
C PRO A 49 10.41 46.26 20.10
N THR A 50 9.33 46.13 20.87
CA THR A 50 8.81 44.86 21.39
C THR A 50 7.74 44.21 20.51
N GLU A 51 7.30 44.92 19.47
CA GLU A 51 6.21 44.52 18.57
C GLU A 51 6.69 44.33 17.13
N CYS A 52 7.90 44.81 16.80
CA CYS A 52 8.43 44.71 15.45
C CYS A 52 9.00 43.31 15.16
N ILE A 53 8.86 42.87 13.90
CA ILE A 53 9.47 41.66 13.37
C ILE A 53 11.00 41.82 13.37
N SER A 54 11.63 41.23 14.38
CA SER A 54 13.06 41.37 14.66
C SER A 54 13.62 40.13 15.34
N GLU A 55 14.94 40.00 15.31
CA GLU A 55 15.68 38.94 16.01
C GLU A 55 15.29 38.83 17.49
N ASN A 56 15.17 39.97 18.19
CA ASN A 56 14.80 40.00 19.61
C ASN A 56 13.40 39.45 19.87
N LEU A 57 12.42 39.76 19.01
CA LEU A 57 11.07 39.24 19.15
C LEU A 57 11.06 37.70 19.13
N TYR A 58 11.72 37.10 18.14
CA TYR A 58 11.79 35.64 18.03
C TYR A 58 12.56 35.01 19.21
N MET A 59 13.67 35.63 19.65
CA MET A 59 14.41 35.17 20.81
C MET A 59 13.57 35.21 22.09
N ASP A 60 12.81 36.28 22.32
CA ASP A 60 11.90 36.41 23.46
C ASP A 60 10.82 35.31 23.43
N MET A 61 10.14 35.14 22.30
CA MET A 61 9.09 34.11 22.18
C MET A 61 9.63 32.70 22.38
N ALA A 62 10.78 32.40 21.79
CA ALA A 62 11.45 31.10 21.96
C ALA A 62 11.85 30.85 23.42
N GLN A 63 12.35 31.88 24.12
CA GLN A 63 12.66 31.78 25.53
C GLN A 63 11.39 31.48 26.35
N ARG A 64 10.27 32.16 26.05
CA ARG A 64 8.98 31.86 26.69
C ARG A 64 8.48 30.45 26.39
N MET A 65 8.62 29.96 25.15
CA MET A 65 8.22 28.59 24.80
C MET A 65 8.94 27.54 25.66
N VAL A 66 10.20 27.78 26.02
CA VAL A 66 10.99 26.91 26.90
C VAL A 66 10.63 27.11 28.37
N GLU A 67 10.60 28.35 28.85
CA GLU A 67 10.37 28.66 30.27
C GLU A 67 8.96 28.30 30.73
N ASP A 68 7.98 28.45 29.84
CA ASP A 68 6.57 28.27 30.17
C ASP A 68 6.03 26.87 29.83
N GLY A 69 6.89 25.93 29.43
CA GLY A 69 6.53 24.52 29.29
C GLY A 69 5.91 24.13 27.94
N TYR A 70 5.90 25.02 26.94
CA TYR A 70 5.35 24.74 25.62
C TYR A 70 6.20 23.73 24.86
N ARG A 71 7.53 23.83 24.96
CA ARG A 71 8.45 22.85 24.37
C ARG A 71 8.17 21.43 24.89
N GLU A 72 8.01 21.27 26.19
CA GLU A 72 7.72 20.00 26.85
C GLU A 72 6.34 19.45 26.47
N ALA A 73 5.40 20.34 26.12
CA ALA A 73 4.09 19.97 25.60
C ALA A 73 4.10 19.62 24.10
N GLY A 74 5.23 19.80 23.40
CA GLY A 74 5.41 19.44 21.99
C GLY A 74 5.50 20.62 21.02
N TYR A 75 5.29 21.85 21.48
CA TYR A 75 5.45 23.05 20.63
C TYR A 75 6.94 23.34 20.43
N ILE A 76 7.48 22.87 19.31
CA ILE A 76 8.93 22.91 19.04
C ILE A 76 9.31 23.74 17.82
N TYR A 77 8.35 24.14 16.98
CA TYR A 77 8.62 24.96 15.80
C TYR A 77 8.45 26.45 16.10
N VAL A 78 9.37 27.27 15.63
CA VAL A 78 9.28 28.74 15.59
C VAL A 78 9.40 29.15 14.13
N ASN A 79 8.33 29.67 13.53
CA ASN A 79 8.33 30.06 12.12
C ASN A 79 8.38 31.58 11.98
N ILE A 80 9.37 32.07 11.23
CA ILE A 80 9.47 33.46 10.81
C ILE A 80 8.56 33.65 9.60
N ASP A 81 7.53 34.45 9.74
CA ASP A 81 6.59 34.76 8.66
C ASP A 81 7.09 35.94 7.79
N ASP A 82 6.26 36.46 6.88
CA ASP A 82 6.56 37.58 5.99
C ASP A 82 7.18 38.80 6.71
N CYS A 83 7.84 39.67 5.96
CA CYS A 83 8.53 40.88 6.41
C CYS A 83 9.85 40.68 7.15
N TRP A 84 10.47 39.51 7.12
CA TRP A 84 11.80 39.30 7.73
C TRP A 84 12.98 39.79 6.89
N SER A 85 12.84 39.75 5.55
CA SER A 85 13.93 40.03 4.62
C SER A 85 14.14 41.53 4.40
N ALA A 86 15.26 41.89 3.78
CA ALA A 86 15.46 43.22 3.24
C ALA A 86 14.56 43.44 2.01
N LYS A 87 14.33 44.71 1.64
CA LYS A 87 13.53 45.06 0.45
C LYS A 87 14.22 44.74 -0.89
N GLN A 88 15.49 44.35 -0.86
CA GLN A 88 16.27 43.97 -2.04
C GLN A 88 17.02 42.67 -1.75
N ARG A 89 17.19 41.86 -2.80
CA ARG A 89 18.12 40.72 -2.81
C ARG A 89 19.56 41.22 -2.84
N ASP A 90 20.51 40.38 -2.47
CA ASP A 90 21.93 40.70 -2.63
C ASP A 90 22.40 40.61 -4.11
N ASP A 91 23.68 40.90 -4.35
CA ASP A 91 24.28 40.89 -5.68
C ASP A 91 24.26 39.49 -6.34
N GLU A 92 24.19 38.43 -5.53
CA GLU A 92 24.03 37.04 -5.99
C GLU A 92 22.55 36.62 -6.19
N GLY A 93 21.61 37.52 -5.92
CA GLY A 93 20.18 37.28 -6.07
C GLY A 93 19.55 36.51 -4.91
N ARG A 94 20.20 36.37 -3.75
CA ARG A 94 19.69 35.67 -2.57
C ARG A 94 18.78 36.55 -1.72
N LEU A 95 17.85 35.92 -1.01
CA LEU A 95 17.11 36.58 0.07
C LEU A 95 18.05 36.85 1.24
N VAL A 96 18.13 38.12 1.66
CA VAL A 96 18.93 38.52 2.82
C VAL A 96 18.04 39.05 3.93
N PRO A 97 18.35 38.73 5.20
CA PRO A 97 17.61 39.27 6.32
C PRO A 97 17.82 40.78 6.42
N ASP A 98 16.82 41.51 6.90
CA ASP A 98 16.96 42.93 7.14
C ASP A 98 18.08 43.20 8.17
N PRO A 99 19.15 43.91 7.81
CA PRO A 99 20.34 44.02 8.65
C PRO A 99 20.12 44.89 9.89
N VAL A 100 19.07 45.70 9.93
CA VAL A 100 18.73 46.50 11.12
C VAL A 100 17.93 45.67 12.12
N ARG A 101 17.02 44.83 11.62
CA ARG A 101 16.09 44.05 12.47
C ARG A 101 16.66 42.68 12.84
N PHE A 102 17.58 42.15 12.05
CA PHE A 102 18.30 40.90 12.26
C PHE A 102 19.82 41.11 12.14
N PRO A 103 20.40 41.93 13.03
CA PRO A 103 21.81 42.34 12.92
C PRO A 103 22.80 41.19 13.04
N SER A 104 22.43 40.09 13.70
CA SER A 104 23.28 38.91 13.82
C SER A 104 23.09 37.89 12.68
N GLY A 105 22.11 38.13 11.81
CA GLY A 105 21.74 37.26 10.68
C GLY A 105 20.97 35.99 11.08
N MET A 106 20.38 35.32 10.09
CA MET A 106 19.50 34.16 10.31
C MET A 106 20.21 32.95 10.92
N LYS A 107 21.50 32.77 10.63
CA LYS A 107 22.28 31.66 11.20
C LYS A 107 22.39 31.78 12.73
N ALA A 108 22.68 32.96 13.24
CA ALA A 108 22.81 33.19 14.68
C ALA A 108 21.48 32.93 15.40
N LEU A 109 20.37 33.38 14.79
CA LEU A 109 19.03 33.10 15.29
C LEU A 109 18.72 31.59 15.26
N ALA A 110 19.05 30.87 14.19
CA ALA A 110 18.87 29.43 14.11
C ALA A 110 19.69 28.68 15.18
N ASP A 111 20.96 29.04 15.37
CA ASP A 111 21.82 28.45 16.40
C ASP A 111 21.22 28.70 17.81
N PHE A 112 20.67 29.89 18.07
CA PHE A 112 20.00 30.22 19.33
C PHE A 112 18.78 29.32 19.60
N MET A 113 17.97 29.04 18.57
CA MET A 113 16.79 28.16 18.64
C MET A 113 17.18 26.70 18.86
N HIS A 114 18.12 26.21 18.05
CA HIS A 114 18.59 24.82 18.10
C HIS A 114 19.24 24.48 19.45
N ALA A 115 20.00 25.42 20.04
CA ALA A 115 20.59 25.26 21.37
C ALA A 115 19.54 25.06 22.49
N ARG A 116 18.26 25.38 22.22
CA ARG A 116 17.13 25.24 23.15
C ARG A 116 16.21 24.06 22.80
N GLY A 117 16.56 23.26 21.80
CA GLY A 117 15.73 22.13 21.35
C GLY A 117 14.49 22.56 20.56
N LEU A 118 14.48 23.79 20.04
CA LEU A 118 13.46 24.28 19.11
C LEU A 118 13.98 24.14 17.67
N LYS A 119 13.08 24.28 16.70
CA LYS A 119 13.34 24.26 15.26
C LYS A 119 12.92 25.58 14.65
N LEU A 120 13.71 26.13 13.73
CA LEU A 120 13.41 27.38 13.04
C LEU A 120 12.85 27.11 11.63
N GLY A 121 11.72 27.72 11.30
CA GLY A 121 11.17 27.80 9.94
C GLY A 121 11.21 29.23 9.40
N ILE A 122 11.18 29.39 8.08
CA ILE A 122 11.24 30.70 7.42
C ILE A 122 10.27 30.77 6.23
N TYR A 123 9.59 31.90 6.10
CA TYR A 123 8.62 32.16 5.04
C TYR A 123 9.29 32.64 3.75
N ALA A 124 8.78 32.15 2.62
CA ALA A 124 9.10 32.62 1.28
C ALA A 124 7.85 32.54 0.40
N ASP A 125 7.80 33.35 -0.66
CA ASP A 125 6.71 33.39 -1.63
C ASP A 125 7.21 32.89 -2.99
N VAL A 126 6.47 32.02 -3.67
CA VAL A 126 6.87 31.48 -5.00
C VAL A 126 6.77 32.55 -6.11
N GLY A 127 6.01 33.61 -5.88
CA GLY A 127 5.77 34.74 -6.76
C GLY A 127 6.92 35.75 -6.84
N TYR A 128 6.65 36.89 -7.47
CA TYR A 128 7.62 37.99 -7.62
C TYR A 128 7.86 38.74 -6.32
N GLU A 129 6.79 38.90 -5.53
CA GLU A 129 6.79 39.60 -4.26
C GLU A 129 5.93 38.80 -3.27
N THR A 130 6.27 38.90 -1.99
CA THR A 130 5.43 38.44 -0.90
C THR A 130 4.17 39.31 -0.76
N CYS A 131 3.19 38.87 0.03
CA CYS A 131 1.98 39.64 0.33
C CYS A 131 2.27 41.04 0.90
N ALA A 132 3.40 41.22 1.59
CA ALA A 132 3.84 42.52 2.11
C ALA A 132 4.82 43.29 1.18
N GLY A 133 4.97 42.86 -0.07
CA GLY A 133 5.82 43.52 -1.06
C GLY A 133 7.31 43.40 -0.74
N TYR A 134 7.74 42.25 -0.21
CA TYR A 134 9.16 41.89 -0.12
C TYR A 134 9.53 40.98 -1.30
N PRO A 135 10.82 40.82 -1.66
CA PRO A 135 11.20 39.98 -2.78
C PRO A 135 10.70 38.53 -2.64
N GLY A 136 10.01 38.02 -3.66
CA GLY A 136 9.59 36.62 -3.78
C GLY A 136 10.57 35.80 -4.64
N SER A 137 10.38 34.49 -4.69
CA SER A 137 11.29 33.47 -5.23
C SER A 137 11.15 33.20 -6.73
N LYS A 138 10.25 33.89 -7.45
CA LYS A 138 10.09 33.67 -8.88
C LYS A 138 11.38 33.96 -9.64
N PHE A 139 11.87 32.96 -10.40
CA PHE A 139 13.18 32.93 -11.09
C PHE A 139 14.41 32.76 -10.18
N PHE A 140 14.22 32.71 -8.87
CA PHE A 140 15.28 32.54 -7.87
C PHE A 140 15.10 31.26 -7.03
N LEU A 141 14.15 30.38 -7.38
CA LEU A 141 13.83 29.18 -6.61
C LEU A 141 15.06 28.33 -6.26
N GLU A 142 15.96 28.09 -7.23
CA GLU A 142 17.19 27.32 -6.98
C GLU A 142 18.13 28.06 -6.01
N ILE A 143 18.29 29.37 -6.17
CA ILE A 143 19.16 30.22 -5.35
C ILE A 143 18.61 30.36 -3.92
N ASP A 144 17.31 30.55 -3.79
CA ASP A 144 16.62 30.61 -2.49
C ASP A 144 16.67 29.25 -1.79
N SER A 145 16.47 28.17 -2.55
CA SER A 145 16.59 26.81 -2.02
C SER A 145 17.98 26.56 -1.42
N GLN A 146 19.05 27.09 -2.03
CA GLN A 146 20.41 27.00 -1.51
C GLN A 146 20.64 27.91 -0.30
N THR A 147 20.06 29.11 -0.33
CA THR A 147 20.09 30.06 0.79
C THR A 147 19.42 29.48 2.04
N PHE A 148 18.36 28.71 1.84
CA PHE A 148 17.70 27.94 2.90
C PHE A 148 18.42 26.61 3.20
N ALA A 149 19.13 26.01 2.24
CA ALA A 149 19.91 24.79 2.46
C ALA A 149 21.12 25.00 3.38
N ASP A 150 21.66 26.22 3.46
CA ASP A 150 22.65 26.62 4.48
C ASP A 150 22.07 26.63 5.91
N LEU A 151 20.73 26.59 6.06
CA LEU A 151 20.02 26.44 7.34
C LEU A 151 19.62 24.98 7.64
N HIS A 152 19.48 24.11 6.64
CA HIS A 152 19.53 22.65 6.80
C HIS A 152 19.61 21.94 5.43
N THR A 153 20.49 20.95 5.32
CA THR A 153 20.78 20.16 4.12
C THR A 153 19.65 19.20 3.73
N GLN A 154 19.39 19.13 2.41
CA GLN A 154 18.55 18.19 1.65
C GLN A 154 17.05 18.56 1.53
N ILE A 155 16.67 19.05 0.36
CA ILE A 155 15.28 19.38 0.01
C ILE A 155 14.58 18.12 -0.51
N ALA A 156 13.55 17.73 0.24
CA ALA A 156 12.67 16.59 0.04
C ALA A 156 11.35 17.01 -0.64
N GLU A 157 10.82 16.14 -1.48
CA GLU A 157 9.81 16.47 -2.50
C GLU A 157 8.37 16.60 -1.97
N TYR A 158 8.06 17.71 -1.26
CA TYR A 158 7.26 18.86 -1.78
C TYR A 158 6.28 19.63 -0.86
N CYS A 159 5.81 19.18 0.32
CA CYS A 159 5.26 20.01 1.45
C CYS A 159 4.67 19.13 2.59
N ASN A 160 4.91 19.43 3.87
CA ASN A 160 4.29 18.72 5.01
C ASN A 160 2.98 19.36 5.52
N LEU A 161 2.62 20.55 5.04
CA LEU A 161 1.42 21.30 5.42
C LEU A 161 0.86 21.99 4.18
N TRP A 162 -0.46 22.08 4.06
CA TRP A 162 -1.09 22.83 2.97
C TRP A 162 -2.31 23.61 3.46
N ARG A 163 -2.34 24.89 3.12
CA ARG A 163 -3.39 25.83 3.51
C ARG A 163 -4.63 25.64 2.65
N ASN A 164 -5.78 25.42 3.28
CA ASN A 164 -7.04 25.10 2.59
C ASN A 164 -8.10 26.20 2.70
N TYR A 165 -7.78 27.30 3.37
CA TYR A 165 -8.69 28.44 3.50
C TYR A 165 -7.94 29.77 3.59
N LEU A 166 -8.68 30.87 3.47
CA LEU A 166 -8.16 32.24 3.60
C LEU A 166 -7.74 32.55 5.04
N ASP A 167 -6.80 33.48 5.17
CA ASP A 167 -6.19 33.89 6.44
C ASP A 167 -7.21 34.13 7.56
N ILE A 168 -6.90 33.63 8.76
CA ILE A 168 -7.68 33.84 9.98
C ILE A 168 -7.56 35.30 10.47
N ASP A 169 -8.62 35.82 11.11
CA ASP A 169 -8.63 37.12 11.79
C ASP A 169 -8.97 36.93 13.28
N ASP A 170 -8.97 37.99 14.07
CA ASP A 170 -9.25 37.95 15.51
C ASP A 170 -10.75 37.79 15.84
N SER A 171 -11.62 37.57 14.86
CA SER A 171 -13.06 37.45 15.06
C SER A 171 -13.51 35.99 15.22
N TRP A 172 -14.45 35.78 16.15
CA TRP A 172 -15.14 34.51 16.27
C TRP A 172 -15.84 34.09 14.98
N ASN A 173 -16.39 35.05 14.22
CA ASN A 173 -17.07 34.79 12.96
C ASN A 173 -16.14 34.13 11.93
N LYS A 174 -14.86 34.53 11.90
CA LYS A 174 -13.89 33.92 11.01
C LYS A 174 -13.51 32.51 11.46
N VAL A 175 -13.34 32.29 12.76
CA VAL A 175 -13.13 30.94 13.32
C VAL A 175 -14.28 30.01 12.94
N THR A 176 -15.54 30.44 13.13
CA THR A 176 -16.70 29.60 12.76
C THR A 176 -16.80 29.38 11.26
N THR A 177 -16.45 30.37 10.45
CA THR A 177 -16.44 30.23 8.98
C THR A 177 -15.42 29.17 8.53
N ILE A 178 -14.23 29.16 9.14
CA ILE A 178 -13.21 28.14 8.87
C ILE A 178 -13.73 26.75 9.31
N ILE A 179 -14.31 26.64 10.51
CA ILE A 179 -14.89 25.39 11.01
C ILE A 179 -15.96 24.87 10.04
N GLU A 180 -16.87 25.72 9.59
CA GLU A 180 -17.93 25.37 8.63
C GLU A 180 -17.36 24.97 7.28
N TRP A 181 -16.31 25.65 6.79
CA TRP A 181 -15.62 25.28 5.56
C TRP A 181 -15.05 23.87 5.63
N PHE A 182 -14.35 23.56 6.73
CA PHE A 182 -13.78 22.23 6.95
C PHE A 182 -14.84 21.17 7.20
N ALA A 183 -15.97 21.51 7.83
CA ALA A 183 -17.08 20.57 8.03
C ALA A 183 -17.73 20.12 6.72
N LYS A 184 -17.68 20.95 5.67
CA LYS A 184 -18.22 20.61 4.35
C LYS A 184 -17.32 19.65 3.56
N ASP A 185 -16.01 19.65 3.86
CA ASP A 185 -14.99 18.82 3.21
C ASP A 185 -15.07 18.85 1.67
N GLU A 186 -15.38 20.02 1.10
CA GLU A 186 -15.48 20.24 -0.35
C GLU A 186 -14.10 20.12 -1.00
N GLY A 187 -13.72 18.89 -1.37
CA GLY A 187 -12.36 18.56 -1.84
C GLY A 187 -11.75 17.33 -1.17
N ASN A 188 -12.44 16.71 -0.21
CA ASN A 188 -12.02 15.48 0.47
C ASN A 188 -10.66 15.64 1.17
N PHE A 189 -10.46 16.80 1.79
CA PHE A 189 -9.23 17.17 2.49
C PHE A 189 -8.99 16.27 3.70
N THR A 190 -10.05 15.79 4.35
CA THR A 190 -9.92 14.84 5.49
C THR A 190 -9.30 13.51 5.07
N ALA A 191 -9.53 13.07 3.83
CA ALA A 191 -9.02 11.81 3.32
C ALA A 191 -7.55 11.87 2.85
N VAL A 192 -6.97 13.07 2.77
CA VAL A 192 -5.60 13.29 2.31
C VAL A 192 -4.65 13.75 3.42
N ALA A 193 -5.18 14.13 4.59
CA ALA A 193 -4.40 14.41 5.78
C ALA A 193 -4.03 13.12 6.53
N GLY A 194 -2.80 13.06 7.04
CA GLY A 194 -2.27 11.92 7.77
C GLY A 194 -0.77 12.04 8.02
N PRO A 195 -0.12 11.01 8.57
CA PRO A 195 1.33 11.04 8.81
C PRO A 195 2.11 11.39 7.54
N GLY A 196 2.85 12.48 7.59
CA GLY A 196 3.56 13.08 6.45
C GLY A 196 2.96 14.41 5.98
N GLY A 197 1.69 14.69 6.28
CA GLY A 197 1.20 16.05 6.19
C GLY A 197 -0.27 16.27 6.46
N PHE A 198 -0.57 17.52 6.80
CA PHE A 198 -1.83 17.89 7.43
C PHE A 198 -2.43 19.13 6.77
N ASN A 199 -3.75 19.18 6.82
CA ASN A 199 -4.50 20.36 6.45
C ASN A 199 -4.20 21.50 7.43
N ASP A 200 -3.84 22.67 6.91
CA ASP A 200 -3.68 23.90 7.68
C ASP A 200 -4.96 24.75 7.56
N PRO A 201 -5.86 24.71 8.57
CA PRO A 201 -6.98 25.65 8.70
C PRO A 201 -6.53 27.05 9.14
N ASP A 202 -5.23 27.31 9.16
CA ASP A 202 -4.56 28.45 9.77
C ASP A 202 -4.46 28.34 11.30
N MET A 203 -3.81 29.31 11.91
CA MET A 203 -3.30 29.23 13.28
C MET A 203 -4.34 29.37 14.41
N LEU A 204 -3.93 28.98 15.62
CA LEU A 204 -4.68 29.21 16.86
C LEU A 204 -4.58 30.67 17.29
N ILE A 205 -5.72 31.29 17.58
CA ILE A 205 -5.81 32.67 18.13
C ILE A 205 -6.14 32.66 19.63
N ILE A 206 -5.66 31.62 20.32
CA ILE A 206 -5.87 31.40 21.75
C ILE A 206 -4.95 32.33 22.54
N GLY A 207 -5.52 33.08 23.49
CA GLY A 207 -4.79 34.07 24.27
C GLY A 207 -4.72 35.47 23.64
N ASP A 208 -5.31 35.68 22.46
CA ASP A 208 -5.46 36.99 21.82
C ASP A 208 -6.82 37.63 22.15
N TYR A 209 -6.91 38.97 22.03
CA TYR A 209 -8.01 39.79 22.58
C TYR A 209 -9.39 39.64 21.90
N GLY A 210 -9.52 38.76 20.92
CA GLY A 210 -10.73 38.63 20.09
C GLY A 210 -11.72 37.54 20.51
N LEU A 211 -11.28 36.53 21.28
CA LEU A 211 -12.10 35.37 21.65
C LEU A 211 -12.36 35.27 23.16
N SER A 212 -13.61 34.95 23.54
CA SER A 212 -13.93 34.52 24.90
C SER A 212 -13.25 33.18 25.24
N TYR A 213 -13.09 32.88 26.53
CA TYR A 213 -12.47 31.61 26.93
C TYR A 213 -13.20 30.38 26.38
N ASP A 214 -14.54 30.42 26.34
CA ASP A 214 -15.33 29.33 25.75
C ASP A 214 -15.10 29.21 24.24
N GLN A 215 -14.96 30.32 23.51
CA GLN A 215 -14.62 30.31 22.09
C GLN A 215 -13.22 29.75 21.85
N GLN A 216 -12.24 30.10 22.69
CA GLN A 216 -10.90 29.52 22.64
C GLN A 216 -10.93 28.00 22.85
N ARG A 217 -11.73 27.52 23.81
CA ARG A 217 -11.93 26.08 24.06
C ARG A 217 -12.51 25.36 22.86
N VAL A 218 -13.47 25.99 22.17
CA VAL A 218 -14.04 25.43 20.94
C VAL A 218 -12.98 25.36 19.84
N GLN A 219 -12.22 26.44 19.60
CA GLN A 219 -11.16 26.43 18.58
C GLN A 219 -10.14 25.32 18.85
N MET A 220 -9.64 25.22 20.10
CA MET A 220 -8.67 24.18 20.49
C MET A 220 -9.21 22.77 20.27
N ALA A 221 -10.47 22.51 20.65
CA ALA A 221 -11.09 21.19 20.49
C ALA A 221 -11.25 20.81 19.02
N ILE A 222 -11.69 21.76 18.18
CA ILE A 222 -11.91 21.48 16.75
C ILE A 222 -10.59 21.29 16.00
N TRP A 223 -9.58 22.12 16.25
CA TRP A 223 -8.24 21.93 15.67
C TRP A 223 -7.63 20.59 16.10
N ALA A 224 -7.90 20.15 17.34
CA ALA A 224 -7.47 18.84 17.79
C ALA A 224 -8.16 17.69 17.03
N ILE A 225 -9.49 17.74 16.88
CA ILE A 225 -10.27 16.72 16.14
C ILE A 225 -9.87 16.67 14.66
N MET A 226 -9.56 17.82 14.07
CA MET A 226 -9.15 17.93 12.67
C MET A 226 -7.72 17.45 12.42
N ALA A 227 -6.95 17.10 13.45
CA ALA A 227 -5.50 16.89 13.34
C ALA A 227 -4.80 18.09 12.66
N ALA A 228 -5.24 19.31 12.97
CA ALA A 228 -4.65 20.53 12.43
C ALA A 228 -3.33 20.87 13.14
N PRO A 229 -2.39 21.57 12.46
CA PRO A 229 -1.22 22.14 13.13
C PRO A 229 -1.63 23.06 14.28
N LEU A 230 -0.96 22.91 15.42
CA LEU A 230 -1.19 23.77 16.58
C LEU A 230 -0.13 24.87 16.60
N TYR A 231 -0.23 25.81 15.64
CA TYR A 231 0.58 27.02 15.62
C TYR A 231 -0.10 28.14 16.41
N MET A 232 0.64 28.77 17.32
CA MET A 232 0.21 29.92 18.11
C MET A 232 0.71 31.22 17.47
N SER A 233 0.01 32.34 17.64
CA SER A 233 0.55 33.69 17.31
C SER A 233 0.68 34.65 18.47
N ASN A 234 0.05 34.35 19.60
CA ASN A 234 -0.10 35.28 20.70
C ASN A 234 1.24 35.72 21.31
N ASP A 235 1.22 36.84 22.02
CA ASP A 235 2.37 37.30 22.79
C ASP A 235 2.53 36.46 24.07
N LEU A 236 3.48 35.52 24.05
CA LEU A 236 3.72 34.59 25.15
C LEU A 236 4.23 35.27 26.43
N ARG A 237 4.70 36.53 26.36
CA ARG A 237 5.12 37.29 27.56
C ARG A 237 3.93 37.63 28.45
N ASN A 238 2.73 37.75 27.88
CA ASN A 238 1.54 38.31 28.55
C ASN A 238 0.28 37.45 28.39
N ILE A 239 0.42 36.15 28.11
CA ILE A 239 -0.73 35.26 27.93
C ILE A 239 -1.54 35.07 29.22
N HIS A 240 -2.87 35.08 29.12
CA HIS A 240 -3.74 34.78 30.25
C HIS A 240 -3.54 33.34 30.77
N PRO A 241 -3.50 33.10 32.09
CA PRO A 241 -3.24 31.76 32.64
C PRO A 241 -4.18 30.67 32.13
N GLU A 242 -5.47 30.96 31.96
CA GLU A 242 -6.46 29.98 31.47
C GLU A 242 -6.21 29.60 30.00
N SER A 243 -5.80 30.57 29.17
CA SER A 243 -5.42 30.34 27.77
C SER A 243 -4.15 29.51 27.67
N ARG A 244 -3.17 29.78 28.55
CA ARG A 244 -1.96 28.96 28.67
C ARG A 244 -2.27 27.54 29.10
N GLU A 245 -3.13 27.35 30.10
CA GLU A 245 -3.54 26.01 30.55
C GLU A 245 -4.24 25.23 29.42
N LEU A 246 -5.08 25.91 28.63
CA LEU A 246 -5.74 25.32 27.47
C LEU A 246 -4.73 24.85 26.42
N LEU A 247 -3.74 25.69 26.06
CA LEU A 247 -2.69 25.35 25.10
C LEU A 247 -1.78 24.21 25.58
N LEU A 248 -1.58 24.07 26.89
CA LEU A 248 -0.76 23.00 27.51
C LEU A 248 -1.58 21.77 27.91
N ASN A 249 -2.86 21.71 27.56
CA ASN A 249 -3.74 20.62 27.96
C ASN A 249 -3.36 19.30 27.27
N LYS A 250 -2.65 18.45 28.01
CA LYS A 250 -2.14 17.15 27.52
C LYS A 250 -3.21 16.23 26.94
N ARG A 251 -4.46 16.31 27.42
CA ARG A 251 -5.55 15.45 26.93
C ARG A 251 -6.01 15.88 25.54
N ILE A 252 -6.13 17.18 25.31
CA ILE A 252 -6.53 17.71 24.00
C ILE A 252 -5.37 17.57 23.00
N ILE A 253 -4.14 17.84 23.44
CA ILE A 253 -2.93 17.59 22.64
C ILE A 253 -2.86 16.12 22.24
N ALA A 254 -3.14 15.17 23.14
CA ALA A 254 -3.11 13.74 22.80
C ALA A 254 -4.13 13.34 21.72
N ILE A 255 -5.28 14.02 21.63
CA ILE A 255 -6.25 13.83 20.55
C ILE A 255 -5.66 14.33 19.22
N ASN A 256 -5.07 15.53 19.23
CA ASN A 256 -4.44 16.11 18.04
C ASN A 256 -3.22 15.30 17.56
N GLN A 257 -2.45 14.76 18.50
CA GLN A 257 -1.19 14.05 18.27
C GLN A 257 -1.39 12.53 18.13
N ASP A 258 -2.60 12.08 17.78
CA ASP A 258 -2.87 10.68 17.50
C ASP A 258 -1.94 10.19 16.35
N PRO A 259 -1.16 9.11 16.55
CA PRO A 259 -0.23 8.60 15.53
C PRO A 259 -0.90 8.15 14.23
N SER A 260 -2.21 7.88 14.24
CA SER A 260 -2.98 7.57 13.04
C SER A 260 -3.20 8.79 12.15
N GLY A 261 -3.10 10.00 12.70
CA GLY A 261 -3.22 11.27 11.97
C GLY A 261 -4.59 11.49 11.32
N ASN A 262 -5.62 10.75 11.72
CA ASN A 262 -6.95 10.82 11.14
C ASN A 262 -7.61 12.17 11.45
N SER A 263 -7.87 12.99 10.42
CA SER A 263 -8.75 14.15 10.54
C SER A 263 -10.20 13.67 10.69
N GLY A 264 -10.80 13.83 11.87
CA GLY A 264 -12.20 13.46 12.08
C GLY A 264 -13.14 14.41 11.30
N PRO A 265 -14.21 13.89 10.64
CA PRO A 265 -15.20 14.77 10.03
C PRO A 265 -15.89 15.60 11.12
N ALA A 266 -15.98 16.92 10.93
CA ALA A 266 -16.63 17.83 11.89
C ALA A 266 -18.18 17.77 11.84
N SER A 267 -18.75 16.74 11.21
CA SER A 267 -20.18 16.51 11.12
C SER A 267 -20.69 15.74 12.35
N LEU A 268 -21.47 16.43 13.19
CA LEU A 268 -22.24 15.86 14.30
C LEU A 268 -23.54 15.16 13.85
N GLN A 269 -23.82 15.06 12.54
CA GLN A 269 -25.13 14.61 12.03
C GLN A 269 -25.23 13.10 11.76
N ASP A 270 -24.13 12.34 11.71
CA ASP A 270 -24.17 10.91 11.36
C ASP A 270 -23.88 9.93 12.53
N MET A 271 -23.79 10.42 13.77
CA MET A 271 -23.49 9.57 14.95
C MET A 271 -24.71 8.77 15.48
N GLY A 272 -25.62 8.37 14.60
CA GLY A 272 -26.96 7.95 15.00
C GLY A 272 -27.49 6.69 14.35
N LEU A 273 -26.68 5.69 13.96
CA LEU A 273 -27.15 4.28 13.78
C LEU A 273 -26.00 3.30 13.42
N SER A 274 -24.91 3.21 14.19
CA SER A 274 -23.88 2.17 13.92
C SER A 274 -23.20 1.56 15.14
N VAL A 275 -23.60 1.94 16.36
CA VAL A 275 -22.94 1.49 17.59
C VAL A 275 -23.36 0.07 18.03
N LEU A 276 -24.30 -0.58 17.34
CA LEU A 276 -24.77 -1.94 17.72
C LEU A 276 -24.22 -3.09 16.85
N LEU A 277 -23.39 -2.82 15.84
CA LEU A 277 -22.80 -3.86 14.97
C LEU A 277 -21.28 -4.02 15.12
N CYS A 278 -20.59 -3.15 15.86
CA CYS A 278 -19.13 -3.20 16.03
C CYS A 278 -18.62 -4.09 17.18
N LEU A 279 -19.48 -4.87 17.85
CA LEU A 279 -19.04 -5.77 18.94
C LEU A 279 -18.73 -7.22 18.52
N VAL A 280 -18.64 -7.52 17.22
CA VAL A 280 -18.27 -8.87 16.70
C VAL A 280 -16.99 -8.90 15.85
N ALA A 281 -16.29 -7.77 15.66
CA ALA A 281 -15.01 -7.77 14.92
C ALA A 281 -13.85 -7.26 15.79
N ILE A 282 -13.51 -8.00 16.85
CA ILE A 282 -12.16 -7.94 17.41
C ILE A 282 -11.40 -9.16 16.87
N ILE A 283 -11.07 -9.07 15.58
CA ILE A 283 -9.91 -9.75 15.01
C ILE A 283 -9.13 -8.61 14.37
N SER A 284 -7.90 -8.40 14.82
CA SER A 284 -6.98 -7.43 14.24
C SER A 284 -6.72 -7.79 12.77
N PHE A 285 -7.55 -7.31 11.85
CA PHE A 285 -7.18 -7.25 10.44
C PHE A 285 -6.18 -6.11 10.31
N GLY A 286 -4.92 -6.46 10.03
CA GLY A 286 -3.98 -5.48 9.52
C GLY A 286 -4.60 -4.82 8.30
N HIS A 287 -4.58 -3.49 8.23
CA HIS A 287 -4.97 -2.77 7.03
C HIS A 287 -4.11 -3.29 5.87
N ALA A 288 -4.71 -3.97 4.90
CA ALA A 288 -4.06 -4.48 3.68
C ALA A 288 -4.46 -3.60 2.48
N LEU A 289 -3.93 -3.90 1.28
CA LEU A 289 -4.34 -3.23 0.05
C LEU A 289 -5.83 -3.52 -0.22
N ASP A 290 -6.69 -2.52 -0.02
CA ASP A 290 -8.13 -2.62 -0.29
C ASP A 290 -8.48 -1.93 -1.61
N ASN A 291 -8.24 -2.62 -2.72
CA ASN A 291 -8.66 -2.20 -4.06
C ASN A 291 -9.88 -3.01 -4.57
N GLY A 292 -10.53 -3.79 -3.70
CA GLY A 292 -11.66 -4.66 -4.05
C GLY A 292 -11.33 -5.87 -4.94
N LEU A 293 -10.04 -6.14 -5.21
CA LEU A 293 -9.59 -7.27 -6.02
C LEU A 293 -8.91 -8.35 -5.15
N GLY A 294 -8.75 -9.54 -5.74
CA GLY A 294 -8.04 -10.64 -5.08
C GLY A 294 -8.70 -11.08 -3.77
N LEU A 295 -10.03 -11.09 -3.67
CA LEU A 295 -10.74 -11.57 -2.45
C LEU A 295 -10.59 -13.08 -2.24
N THR A 296 -10.32 -13.82 -3.32
CA THR A 296 -9.82 -15.19 -3.32
C THR A 296 -8.54 -15.25 -4.16
N PRO A 297 -7.69 -16.28 -4.01
CA PRO A 297 -6.44 -16.36 -4.74
C PRO A 297 -6.70 -16.27 -6.27
N PRO A 298 -5.97 -15.44 -7.02
CA PRO A 298 -6.23 -15.27 -8.44
C PRO A 298 -5.91 -16.56 -9.21
N MET A 299 -6.74 -16.87 -10.21
CA MET A 299 -6.58 -18.04 -11.06
C MET A 299 -6.41 -17.62 -12.52
N GLY A 300 -5.44 -18.19 -13.22
CA GLY A 300 -5.19 -17.83 -14.61
C GLY A 300 -4.07 -18.64 -15.26
N TRP A 301 -3.45 -18.03 -16.25
CA TRP A 301 -2.32 -18.55 -17.00
C TRP A 301 -1.24 -17.48 -17.11
N LEU A 302 0.03 -17.84 -16.98
CA LEU A 302 1.18 -16.93 -17.04
C LEU A 302 2.29 -17.54 -17.92
N SER A 303 2.88 -16.76 -18.83
CA SER A 303 3.73 -17.31 -19.89
C SER A 303 5.13 -17.78 -19.46
N TRP A 304 5.64 -17.35 -18.30
CA TRP A 304 7.07 -17.40 -17.97
C TRP A 304 7.66 -18.80 -17.92
N GLN A 305 7.14 -19.72 -17.09
CA GLN A 305 7.83 -20.99 -16.87
C GLN A 305 7.98 -21.79 -18.18
N ARG A 306 6.91 -21.91 -18.97
CA ARG A 306 6.91 -22.75 -20.18
C ARG A 306 7.54 -22.07 -21.40
N TYR A 307 7.32 -20.77 -21.59
CA TYR A 307 7.71 -20.06 -22.82
C TYR A 307 8.93 -19.15 -22.63
N ARG A 308 9.24 -18.78 -21.38
CA ARG A 308 10.41 -17.99 -20.99
C ARG A 308 10.52 -16.74 -21.90
N CYS A 309 11.73 -16.44 -22.35
CA CYS A 309 12.01 -15.37 -23.29
C CYS A 309 12.25 -15.92 -24.72
N GLN A 310 11.39 -16.82 -25.21
CA GLN A 310 11.48 -17.31 -26.59
C GLN A 310 11.02 -16.23 -27.58
N LEU A 311 11.94 -15.71 -28.40
CA LEU A 311 11.68 -14.60 -29.33
C LEU A 311 11.69 -15.01 -30.81
N ASP A 312 12.14 -16.23 -31.12
CA ASP A 312 12.28 -16.68 -32.51
C ASP A 312 10.93 -17.11 -33.10
N CYS A 313 10.16 -16.12 -33.54
CA CYS A 313 8.88 -16.35 -34.20
C CYS A 313 9.00 -16.92 -35.62
N GLN A 314 10.20 -17.00 -36.20
CA GLN A 314 10.38 -17.61 -37.52
C GLN A 314 10.46 -19.12 -37.40
N ASN A 315 11.25 -19.62 -36.45
CA ASN A 315 11.45 -21.06 -36.25
C ASN A 315 10.47 -21.65 -35.23
N ALA A 316 9.95 -20.85 -34.30
CA ALA A 316 8.99 -21.28 -33.28
C ALA A 316 7.75 -20.36 -33.22
N PRO A 317 6.99 -20.21 -34.32
CA PRO A 317 5.87 -19.26 -34.44
C PRO A 317 4.73 -19.49 -33.45
N THR A 318 4.61 -20.71 -32.92
CA THR A 318 3.59 -21.10 -31.94
C THR A 318 4.09 -21.05 -30.50
N GLU A 319 5.38 -20.81 -30.26
CA GLU A 319 5.98 -20.76 -28.93
C GLU A 319 6.62 -19.42 -28.60
N CYS A 320 6.92 -18.58 -29.61
CA CYS A 320 7.48 -17.28 -29.33
C CYS A 320 6.49 -16.36 -28.60
N VAL A 321 7.02 -15.53 -27.71
CA VAL A 321 6.27 -14.49 -26.96
C VAL A 321 5.69 -13.49 -27.96
N SER A 322 4.44 -13.68 -28.34
CA SER A 322 3.74 -12.93 -29.39
C SER A 322 2.25 -12.87 -29.13
N GLU A 323 1.54 -11.92 -29.74
CA GLU A 323 0.08 -11.80 -29.58
C GLU A 323 -0.66 -13.10 -29.95
N ASN A 324 -0.13 -13.87 -30.91
CA ASN A 324 -0.73 -15.14 -31.34
C ASN A 324 -0.64 -16.22 -30.25
N LEU A 325 0.45 -16.25 -29.48
CA LEU A 325 0.59 -17.15 -28.35
C LEU A 325 -0.53 -16.89 -27.33
N TYR A 326 -0.67 -15.63 -26.90
CA TYR A 326 -1.67 -15.27 -25.89
C TYR A 326 -3.11 -15.46 -26.40
N LYS A 327 -3.40 -15.11 -27.65
CA LYS A 327 -4.71 -15.37 -28.27
C LYS A 327 -5.04 -16.87 -28.29
N ALA A 328 -4.08 -17.72 -28.67
CA ALA A 328 -4.27 -19.16 -28.69
C ALA A 328 -4.53 -19.73 -27.27
N MET A 329 -3.77 -19.30 -26.26
CA MET A 329 -4.01 -19.73 -24.88
C MET A 329 -5.37 -19.29 -24.37
N ALA A 330 -5.77 -18.05 -24.65
CA ALA A 330 -7.08 -17.53 -24.30
C ALA A 330 -8.23 -18.33 -24.95
N GLU A 331 -8.10 -18.71 -26.22
CA GLU A 331 -9.07 -19.57 -26.89
C GLU A 331 -9.18 -20.94 -26.23
N ARG A 332 -8.05 -21.57 -25.86
CA ARG A 332 -8.06 -22.83 -25.12
C ARG A 332 -8.69 -22.66 -23.74
N MET A 333 -8.39 -21.58 -23.02
CA MET A 333 -8.99 -21.32 -21.71
C MET A 333 -10.52 -21.26 -21.77
N VAL A 334 -11.08 -20.68 -22.83
CA VAL A 334 -12.52 -20.63 -23.06
C VAL A 334 -13.06 -22.00 -23.51
N LEU A 335 -12.50 -22.57 -24.58
CA LEU A 335 -13.04 -23.78 -25.22
C LEU A 335 -12.91 -25.02 -24.33
N ASP A 336 -11.87 -25.08 -23.52
CA ASP A 336 -11.55 -26.24 -22.69
C ASP A 336 -12.05 -26.11 -21.25
N GLY A 337 -12.82 -25.07 -20.92
CA GLY A 337 -13.52 -24.92 -19.64
C GLY A 337 -12.69 -24.38 -18.48
N TYR A 338 -11.46 -23.89 -18.72
CA TYR A 338 -10.63 -23.26 -17.69
C TYR A 338 -11.25 -21.96 -17.18
N ARG A 339 -11.74 -21.11 -18.09
CA ARG A 339 -12.47 -19.89 -17.71
C ARG A 339 -13.66 -20.21 -16.81
N ASP A 340 -14.45 -21.21 -17.21
CA ASP A 340 -15.66 -21.60 -16.47
C ASP A 340 -15.34 -22.27 -15.12
N ALA A 341 -14.11 -22.80 -14.97
CA ALA A 341 -13.58 -23.29 -13.70
C ALA A 341 -12.98 -22.17 -12.82
N GLY A 342 -12.84 -20.94 -13.33
CA GLY A 342 -12.36 -19.78 -12.59
C GLY A 342 -11.03 -19.19 -13.08
N TYR A 343 -10.32 -19.86 -14.00
CA TYR A 343 -9.07 -19.34 -14.56
C TYR A 343 -9.35 -18.21 -15.56
N VAL A 344 -9.25 -16.96 -15.11
CA VAL A 344 -9.69 -15.79 -15.90
C VAL A 344 -8.56 -14.86 -16.32
N TYR A 345 -7.40 -14.90 -15.66
CA TYR A 345 -6.26 -14.04 -16.02
C TYR A 345 -5.38 -14.70 -17.09
N VAL A 346 -4.98 -13.93 -18.11
CA VAL A 346 -3.96 -14.29 -19.10
C VAL A 346 -2.83 -13.30 -18.95
N ASN A 347 -1.75 -13.71 -18.27
CA ASN A 347 -0.66 -12.82 -17.85
C ASN A 347 0.53 -12.94 -18.81
N ILE A 348 0.89 -11.80 -19.40
CA ILE A 348 2.13 -11.62 -20.14
C ILE A 348 3.26 -11.42 -19.13
N ASP A 349 4.36 -12.17 -19.29
CA ASP A 349 5.58 -12.00 -18.49
C ASP A 349 6.66 -11.24 -19.29
N ASP A 350 7.94 -11.32 -18.90
CA ASP A 350 9.04 -10.55 -19.50
C ASP A 350 9.18 -10.75 -21.03
N CYS A 351 9.96 -9.89 -21.66
CA CYS A 351 10.31 -9.92 -23.08
C CYS A 351 9.20 -9.53 -24.07
N TRP A 352 8.09 -8.96 -23.61
CA TRP A 352 7.03 -8.45 -24.48
C TRP A 352 7.32 -7.09 -25.17
N PRO A 353 8.03 -6.11 -24.56
CA PRO A 353 8.11 -4.78 -25.14
C PRO A 353 9.23 -4.69 -26.20
N GLU A 354 9.27 -3.58 -26.93
CA GLU A 354 10.45 -3.16 -27.67
C GLU A 354 11.66 -2.96 -26.73
N LYS A 355 12.88 -3.02 -27.29
CA LYS A 355 14.10 -2.72 -26.52
C LYS A 355 14.24 -1.24 -26.16
N GLN A 356 13.45 -0.37 -26.75
CA GLN A 356 13.43 1.05 -26.47
C GLN A 356 11.98 1.52 -26.28
N ARG A 357 11.79 2.45 -25.36
CA ARG A 357 10.56 3.22 -25.23
C ARG A 357 10.35 4.09 -26.47
N ASP A 358 9.12 4.53 -26.72
CA ASP A 358 8.83 5.45 -27.81
C ASP A 358 9.39 6.87 -27.56
N GLU A 359 9.20 7.78 -28.50
CA GLU A 359 9.68 9.17 -28.42
C GLU A 359 9.07 9.95 -27.25
N GLN A 360 7.94 9.49 -26.68
CA GLN A 360 7.28 10.08 -25.52
C GLN A 360 7.68 9.38 -24.21
N GLY A 361 8.57 8.39 -24.26
CA GLY A 361 9.01 7.61 -23.11
C GLY A 361 8.09 6.47 -22.70
N ARG A 362 7.07 6.13 -23.50
CA ARG A 362 6.10 5.08 -23.17
C ARG A 362 6.62 3.70 -23.56
N LEU A 363 6.23 2.68 -22.78
CA LEU A 363 6.39 1.30 -23.18
C LEU A 363 5.55 1.01 -24.43
N VAL A 364 6.09 0.22 -25.35
CA VAL A 364 5.42 -0.23 -26.56
C VAL A 364 5.68 -1.72 -26.75
N GLY A 365 4.64 -2.46 -27.14
CA GLY A 365 4.80 -3.87 -27.51
C GLY A 365 5.69 -4.00 -28.75
N ASP A 366 6.48 -5.05 -28.81
CA ASP A 366 7.30 -5.34 -29.99
C ASP A 366 6.45 -5.36 -31.26
N LYS A 367 6.80 -4.52 -32.24
CA LYS A 367 5.94 -4.26 -33.41
C LYS A 367 5.80 -5.45 -34.35
N VAL A 368 6.71 -6.43 -34.26
CA VAL A 368 6.67 -7.65 -35.08
C VAL A 368 5.86 -8.73 -34.37
N ARG A 369 6.03 -8.85 -33.05
CA ARG A 369 5.39 -9.91 -32.24
C ARG A 369 4.00 -9.53 -31.73
N PHE A 370 3.73 -8.24 -31.57
CA PHE A 370 2.45 -7.65 -31.16
C PHE A 370 1.98 -6.58 -32.16
N PRO A 371 1.83 -6.92 -33.46
CA PRO A 371 1.53 -5.95 -34.52
C PRO A 371 0.18 -5.24 -34.35
N SER A 372 -0.78 -5.84 -33.62
CA SER A 372 -2.07 -5.21 -33.32
C SER A 372 -2.00 -4.21 -32.15
N GLY A 373 -0.92 -4.23 -31.38
CA GLY A 373 -0.75 -3.44 -30.16
C GLY A 373 -1.44 -4.03 -28.92
N MET A 374 -1.00 -3.58 -27.75
CA MET A 374 -1.41 -4.15 -26.46
C MET A 374 -2.88 -3.92 -26.12
N LYS A 375 -3.43 -2.76 -26.49
CA LYS A 375 -4.86 -2.48 -26.30
C LYS A 375 -5.74 -3.47 -27.06
N ALA A 376 -5.42 -3.76 -28.33
CA ALA A 376 -6.20 -4.70 -29.13
C ALA A 376 -6.14 -6.12 -28.55
N LEU A 377 -5.00 -6.50 -27.95
CA LEU A 377 -4.89 -7.76 -27.24
C LEU A 377 -5.74 -7.79 -25.96
N ALA A 378 -5.78 -6.70 -25.19
CA ALA A 378 -6.66 -6.60 -24.02
C ALA A 378 -8.14 -6.69 -24.41
N ASP A 379 -8.56 -5.94 -25.43
CA ASP A 379 -9.93 -5.98 -25.97
C ASP A 379 -10.31 -7.42 -26.39
N PHE A 380 -9.39 -8.15 -27.05
CA PHE A 380 -9.59 -9.57 -27.41
C PHE A 380 -9.82 -10.48 -26.19
N MET A 381 -9.12 -10.24 -25.08
CA MET A 381 -9.32 -10.99 -23.83
C MET A 381 -10.67 -10.66 -23.21
N HIS A 382 -11.03 -9.37 -23.14
CA HIS A 382 -12.27 -8.90 -22.52
C HIS A 382 -13.51 -9.42 -23.26
N GLU A 383 -13.49 -9.46 -24.59
CA GLU A 383 -14.55 -10.05 -25.42
C GLU A 383 -14.84 -11.53 -25.09
N ARG A 384 -13.86 -12.22 -24.50
CA ARG A 384 -13.94 -13.65 -24.13
C ARG A 384 -14.26 -13.87 -22.64
N GLY A 385 -14.48 -12.79 -21.89
CA GLY A 385 -14.67 -12.85 -20.44
C GLY A 385 -13.38 -13.21 -19.69
N LEU A 386 -12.23 -12.95 -20.30
CA LEU A 386 -10.91 -13.08 -19.68
C LEU A 386 -10.36 -11.70 -19.32
N LYS A 387 -9.28 -11.70 -18.55
CA LYS A 387 -8.54 -10.53 -18.08
C LYS A 387 -7.12 -10.60 -18.61
N LEU A 388 -6.55 -9.47 -19.05
CA LEU A 388 -5.17 -9.42 -19.53
C LEU A 388 -4.24 -8.87 -18.44
N GLY A 389 -3.25 -9.64 -18.05
CA GLY A 389 -2.16 -9.19 -17.21
C GLY A 389 -0.92 -8.81 -18.01
N ILE A 390 -0.11 -7.92 -17.45
CA ILE A 390 1.17 -7.50 -18.02
C ILE A 390 2.29 -7.56 -16.98
N TYR A 391 3.51 -7.46 -17.47
CA TYR A 391 4.73 -7.48 -16.68
C TYR A 391 5.52 -6.19 -16.84
N SER A 392 6.10 -5.73 -15.74
CA SER A 392 7.18 -4.74 -15.73
C SER A 392 8.17 -5.05 -14.60
N ASP A 393 9.20 -4.24 -14.47
CA ASP A 393 10.21 -4.33 -13.41
C ASP A 393 10.35 -2.98 -12.72
N MET A 394 10.51 -2.98 -11.40
CA MET A 394 10.70 -1.77 -10.59
C MET A 394 12.06 -1.09 -10.87
N GLY A 395 13.06 -1.84 -11.35
CA GLY A 395 14.40 -1.36 -11.69
C GLY A 395 14.53 -0.67 -13.03
N TYR A 396 15.78 -0.41 -13.41
CA TYR A 396 16.13 0.25 -14.67
C TYR A 396 15.78 -0.58 -15.90
N ASP A 397 15.97 -1.89 -15.76
CA ASP A 397 15.70 -2.88 -16.79
C ASP A 397 14.93 -4.04 -16.17
N THR A 398 14.18 -4.77 -16.99
CA THR A 398 13.64 -6.08 -16.63
C THR A 398 14.76 -7.10 -16.49
N CYS A 399 14.51 -8.23 -15.83
CA CYS A 399 15.48 -9.32 -15.71
C CYS A 399 16.06 -9.79 -17.07
N ALA A 400 15.30 -9.71 -18.17
CA ALA A 400 15.78 -10.00 -19.53
C ALA A 400 16.38 -8.78 -20.29
N GLY A 401 16.62 -7.67 -19.61
CA GLY A 401 17.25 -6.47 -20.17
C GLY A 401 16.34 -5.70 -21.12
N TYR A 402 15.04 -5.63 -20.85
CA TYR A 402 14.09 -4.72 -21.52
C TYR A 402 13.86 -3.48 -20.63
N PRO A 403 13.29 -2.37 -21.16
CA PRO A 403 13.09 -1.17 -20.35
C PRO A 403 12.26 -1.43 -19.09
N GLY A 404 12.82 -1.12 -17.91
CA GLY A 404 12.13 -1.19 -16.62
C GLY A 404 11.34 0.10 -16.31
N SER A 405 10.60 0.09 -15.21
CA SER A 405 9.71 1.18 -14.79
C SER A 405 10.35 2.19 -13.83
N LYS A 406 11.63 2.04 -13.45
CA LYS A 406 12.31 3.04 -12.60
C LYS A 406 12.26 4.42 -13.27
N PHE A 407 11.73 5.41 -12.56
CA PHE A 407 11.44 6.77 -13.03
C PHE A 407 10.29 6.93 -14.06
N TYR A 408 9.65 5.84 -14.49
CA TYR A 408 8.52 5.85 -15.43
C TYR A 408 7.21 5.32 -14.82
N MET A 409 7.18 5.03 -13.51
CA MET A 409 6.06 4.32 -12.87
C MET A 409 4.69 4.98 -13.09
N GLU A 410 4.58 6.31 -13.02
CA GLU A 410 3.32 7.02 -13.29
C GLU A 410 2.86 6.84 -14.75
N MET A 411 3.79 7.04 -15.68
CA MET A 411 3.53 6.91 -17.11
C MET A 411 3.18 5.47 -17.49
N ASP A 412 3.88 4.49 -16.94
CA ASP A 412 3.64 3.07 -17.19
C ASP A 412 2.29 2.64 -16.61
N ALA A 413 1.96 3.03 -15.37
CA ALA A 413 0.65 2.76 -14.79
C ALA A 413 -0.48 3.34 -15.65
N GLN A 414 -0.36 4.60 -16.09
CA GLN A 414 -1.32 5.23 -16.99
C GLN A 414 -1.40 4.50 -18.34
N THR A 415 -0.27 4.07 -18.89
CA THR A 415 -0.20 3.31 -20.14
C THR A 415 -0.94 1.97 -20.02
N PHE A 416 -0.74 1.24 -18.92
CA PHE A 416 -1.42 -0.02 -18.65
C PHE A 416 -2.93 0.17 -18.49
N ALA A 417 -3.36 1.22 -17.79
CA ALA A 417 -4.77 1.54 -17.64
C ALA A 417 -5.43 1.90 -18.98
N GLU A 418 -4.76 2.70 -19.83
CA GLU A 418 -5.23 3.08 -21.17
C GLU A 418 -5.36 1.88 -22.12
N TRP A 419 -4.46 0.89 -22.00
CA TRP A 419 -4.57 -0.36 -22.76
C TRP A 419 -5.65 -1.30 -22.23
N GLY A 420 -6.16 -1.08 -21.01
CA GLY A 420 -7.15 -1.97 -20.39
C GLY A 420 -6.52 -3.18 -19.70
N ILE A 421 -5.30 -3.08 -19.20
CA ILE A 421 -4.66 -4.15 -18.41
C ILE A 421 -5.40 -4.36 -17.09
N ASP A 422 -5.56 -5.61 -16.67
CA ASP A 422 -6.31 -6.03 -15.48
C ASP A 422 -5.41 -6.49 -14.33
N SER A 423 -4.15 -6.83 -14.60
CA SER A 423 -3.17 -7.18 -13.58
C SER A 423 -1.75 -6.79 -13.97
N LEU A 424 -0.94 -6.39 -13.00
CA LEU A 424 0.48 -6.10 -13.17
C LEU A 424 1.29 -7.03 -12.28
N LYS A 425 2.24 -7.77 -12.86
CA LYS A 425 3.40 -8.32 -12.13
C LYS A 425 4.53 -7.29 -12.22
N LEU A 426 5.00 -6.80 -11.07
CA LEU A 426 6.16 -5.92 -10.99
C LEU A 426 7.33 -6.68 -10.36
N ASP A 427 8.36 -6.89 -11.16
CA ASP A 427 9.60 -7.54 -10.74
C ASP A 427 10.58 -6.57 -10.09
N GLY A 428 11.76 -7.05 -9.68
CA GLY A 428 12.74 -6.26 -8.92
C GLY A 428 14.19 -6.42 -9.39
N CYS A 429 14.45 -6.82 -10.63
CA CYS A 429 15.82 -6.85 -11.14
C CYS A 429 16.39 -5.43 -11.25
N TYR A 430 17.71 -5.31 -11.38
CA TYR A 430 18.40 -4.04 -11.65
C TYR A 430 17.98 -2.85 -10.76
N SER A 431 17.69 -3.11 -9.48
CA SER A 431 17.26 -2.11 -8.49
C SER A 431 17.93 -2.34 -7.12
N SER A 432 17.95 -1.30 -6.27
CA SER A 432 18.47 -1.42 -4.91
C SER A 432 17.37 -1.93 -3.97
N LEU A 433 17.71 -2.80 -3.02
CA LEU A 433 16.75 -3.26 -2.01
C LEU A 433 16.19 -2.10 -1.17
N ASP A 434 16.99 -1.05 -0.94
CA ASP A 434 16.58 0.15 -0.21
C ASP A 434 15.45 0.90 -0.94
N ASP A 435 15.34 0.75 -2.27
CA ASP A 435 14.29 1.38 -3.06
C ASP A 435 12.93 0.68 -2.87
N PHE A 436 12.88 -0.57 -2.40
CA PHE A 436 11.67 -1.41 -2.53
C PHE A 436 10.52 -0.92 -1.65
N ALA A 437 10.85 -0.47 -0.44
CA ALA A 437 9.88 0.09 0.51
C ALA A 437 9.21 1.38 0.01
N ILE A 438 9.73 1.95 -1.07
CA ILE A 438 9.18 3.14 -1.73
C ILE A 438 8.62 2.77 -3.11
N GLY A 439 9.39 2.07 -3.93
CA GLY A 439 9.07 1.76 -5.33
C GLY A 439 7.82 0.90 -5.49
N TYR A 440 7.69 -0.20 -4.73
CA TYR A 440 6.51 -1.06 -4.82
C TYR A 440 5.23 -0.33 -4.38
N PRO A 441 5.20 0.39 -3.24
CA PRO A 441 4.07 1.26 -2.88
C PRO A 441 3.79 2.37 -3.88
N THR A 442 4.83 2.93 -4.52
CA THR A 442 4.70 4.01 -5.51
C THR A 442 4.00 3.54 -6.77
N MET A 443 4.37 2.37 -7.31
CA MET A 443 3.64 1.79 -8.44
C MET A 443 2.19 1.49 -8.05
N GLY A 444 1.94 0.89 -6.88
CA GLY A 444 0.58 0.65 -6.37
C GLY A 444 -0.26 1.94 -6.27
N PHE A 445 0.35 3.05 -5.82
CA PHE A 445 -0.27 4.36 -5.82
C PHE A 445 -0.65 4.84 -7.23
N PHE A 446 0.27 4.75 -8.19
CA PHE A 446 0.00 5.21 -9.55
C PHE A 446 -1.04 4.33 -10.26
N LEU A 447 -1.03 3.02 -10.04
CA LEU A 447 -2.09 2.12 -10.52
C LEU A 447 -3.46 2.57 -10.00
N ASN A 448 -3.57 2.84 -8.69
CA ASN A 448 -4.82 3.33 -8.10
C ASN A 448 -5.24 4.70 -8.66
N LYS A 449 -4.29 5.61 -8.88
CA LYS A 449 -4.54 6.95 -9.44
C LYS A 449 -5.17 6.91 -10.84
N THR A 450 -4.92 5.85 -11.62
CA THR A 450 -5.55 5.69 -12.94
C THR A 450 -7.06 5.50 -12.88
N GLY A 451 -7.61 5.12 -11.73
CA GLY A 451 -9.03 4.79 -11.55
C GLY A 451 -9.44 3.43 -12.11
N ARG A 452 -8.54 2.69 -12.77
CA ARG A 452 -8.79 1.31 -13.22
C ARG A 452 -8.35 0.33 -12.12
N PRO A 453 -9.23 -0.60 -11.68
CA PRO A 453 -8.81 -1.69 -10.79
C PRO A 453 -7.82 -2.62 -11.51
N ILE A 454 -6.59 -2.68 -11.02
CA ILE A 454 -5.52 -3.54 -11.54
C ILE A 454 -5.00 -4.40 -10.39
N LEU A 455 -5.08 -5.73 -10.54
CA LEU A 455 -4.57 -6.69 -9.56
C LEU A 455 -3.03 -6.59 -9.54
N TYR A 456 -2.45 -6.31 -8.37
CA TYR A 456 -1.04 -5.98 -8.27
C TYR A 456 -0.22 -7.11 -7.61
N SER A 457 0.60 -7.78 -8.42
CA SER A 457 1.53 -8.84 -8.04
C SER A 457 2.94 -8.28 -7.86
N CYS A 458 3.51 -8.44 -6.68
CA CYS A 458 4.80 -7.86 -6.31
C CYS A 458 5.87 -8.94 -6.12
N SER A 459 7.02 -8.84 -6.80
CA SER A 459 8.16 -9.73 -6.51
C SER A 459 8.98 -9.31 -5.29
N TRP A 460 8.58 -8.25 -4.58
CA TRP A 460 9.30 -7.63 -3.47
C TRP A 460 9.95 -8.63 -2.49
N PRO A 461 9.20 -9.54 -1.82
CA PRO A 461 9.81 -10.39 -0.80
C PRO A 461 10.84 -11.38 -1.35
N ALA A 462 10.69 -11.89 -2.59
CA ALA A 462 11.62 -12.86 -3.17
C ALA A 462 13.07 -12.35 -3.20
N TYR A 463 13.28 -11.08 -3.57
CA TYR A 463 14.59 -10.45 -3.61
C TYR A 463 15.15 -10.15 -2.21
N ILE A 464 14.29 -9.81 -1.24
CA ILE A 464 14.69 -9.64 0.17
C ILE A 464 15.16 -10.98 0.74
N VAL A 465 14.38 -12.04 0.51
CA VAL A 465 14.71 -13.42 0.91
C VAL A 465 15.98 -13.92 0.20
N GLY A 466 16.13 -13.63 -1.10
CA GLY A 466 17.33 -13.97 -1.89
C GLY A 466 18.60 -13.32 -1.33
N ASN A 467 18.47 -12.17 -0.66
CA ASN A 467 19.55 -11.48 0.05
C ASN A 467 19.66 -11.89 1.54
N LYS A 468 19.02 -12.99 1.94
CA LYS A 468 19.04 -13.56 3.30
C LYS A 468 18.50 -12.61 4.37
N GLN A 469 17.57 -11.75 4.00
CA GLN A 469 16.85 -10.86 4.91
C GLN A 469 15.41 -11.34 5.12
N THR A 470 14.76 -10.86 6.18
CA THR A 470 13.36 -11.18 6.49
C THR A 470 12.46 -10.06 5.98
N PRO A 471 11.53 -10.31 5.05
CA PRO A 471 10.58 -9.30 4.59
C PRO A 471 9.61 -8.84 5.68
N ASP A 472 9.18 -7.58 5.62
CA ASP A 472 8.04 -7.08 6.39
C ASP A 472 6.73 -7.41 5.65
N TYR A 473 6.19 -8.59 5.91
CA TYR A 473 4.97 -9.06 5.24
C TYR A 473 3.73 -8.21 5.56
N GLN A 474 3.67 -7.57 6.73
CA GLN A 474 2.55 -6.69 7.08
C GLN A 474 2.59 -5.40 6.26
N LEU A 475 3.80 -4.88 5.99
CA LEU A 475 3.98 -3.77 5.07
C LEU A 475 3.66 -4.17 3.63
N ILE A 476 4.12 -5.34 3.17
CA ILE A 476 3.88 -5.81 1.80
C ILE A 476 2.37 -6.02 1.57
N ALA A 477 1.65 -6.59 2.53
CA ALA A 477 0.20 -6.80 2.47
C ALA A 477 -0.59 -5.49 2.29
N LYS A 478 -0.08 -4.34 2.75
CA LYS A 478 -0.70 -3.01 2.54
C LYS A 478 -0.69 -2.54 1.09
N TYR A 479 0.23 -3.05 0.28
CA TYR A 479 0.53 -2.48 -1.03
C TYR A 479 0.43 -3.46 -2.19
N CYS A 480 0.24 -4.75 -1.93
CA CYS A 480 0.26 -5.80 -2.95
C CYS A 480 -0.92 -6.75 -2.77
N ASN A 481 -1.57 -7.14 -3.88
CA ASN A 481 -2.64 -8.15 -3.84
C ASN A 481 -2.09 -9.58 -3.71
N LEU A 482 -0.87 -9.78 -4.19
CA LEU A 482 -0.12 -11.01 -4.02
C LEU A 482 1.36 -10.71 -4.12
N TRP A 483 2.20 -11.57 -3.55
CA TRP A 483 3.65 -11.38 -3.62
C TRP A 483 4.44 -12.68 -3.74
N ARG A 484 5.42 -12.69 -4.64
CA ARG A 484 6.35 -13.80 -4.80
C ARG A 484 7.32 -13.84 -3.63
N ASN A 485 7.31 -14.91 -2.86
CA ASN A 485 8.10 -15.01 -1.62
C ASN A 485 9.51 -15.59 -1.80
N TYR A 486 9.67 -16.48 -2.77
CA TYR A 486 10.84 -17.34 -2.88
C TYR A 486 11.33 -17.46 -4.33
N LEU A 487 12.32 -18.33 -4.55
CA LEU A 487 12.92 -18.59 -5.85
C LEU A 487 11.89 -18.96 -6.92
N ASP A 488 12.25 -18.69 -8.17
CA ASP A 488 11.45 -19.12 -9.32
C ASP A 488 11.28 -20.63 -9.36
N ILE A 489 10.06 -21.03 -9.71
CA ILE A 489 9.75 -22.42 -10.00
C ILE A 489 10.34 -22.83 -11.34
N ASP A 490 10.79 -24.06 -11.40
CA ASP A 490 11.24 -24.71 -12.63
C ASP A 490 10.49 -26.03 -12.85
N ASP A 491 10.60 -26.58 -14.06
CA ASP A 491 9.95 -27.84 -14.44
C ASP A 491 10.66 -29.06 -13.81
N SER A 492 10.65 -29.15 -12.49
CA SER A 492 11.26 -30.26 -11.76
C SER A 492 10.61 -30.48 -10.40
N TRP A 493 10.59 -31.75 -9.99
CA TRP A 493 10.15 -32.12 -8.65
C TRP A 493 10.98 -31.47 -7.53
N GLU A 494 12.29 -31.32 -7.76
CA GLU A 494 13.18 -30.66 -6.81
C GLU A 494 12.74 -29.22 -6.55
N SER A 495 12.46 -28.44 -7.60
CA SER A 495 11.97 -27.06 -7.46
C SER A 495 10.64 -27.00 -6.68
N VAL A 496 9.65 -27.81 -7.08
CA VAL A 496 8.34 -27.88 -6.40
C VAL A 496 8.49 -28.25 -4.92
N SER A 497 9.26 -29.30 -4.62
CA SER A 497 9.43 -29.78 -3.24
C SER A 497 10.21 -28.79 -2.37
N ASN A 498 11.21 -28.08 -2.91
CA ASN A 498 11.96 -27.05 -2.20
C ASN A 498 11.09 -25.84 -1.87
N ILE A 499 10.21 -25.43 -2.79
CA ILE A 499 9.23 -24.36 -2.54
C ILE A 499 8.27 -24.76 -1.42
N ILE A 500 7.71 -25.97 -1.48
CA ILE A 500 6.80 -26.47 -0.43
C ILE A 500 7.51 -26.50 0.93
N GLU A 501 8.74 -27.02 1.00
CA GLU A 501 9.51 -27.06 2.25
C GLU A 501 9.82 -25.66 2.78
N TRP A 502 10.15 -24.69 1.90
CA TRP A 502 10.41 -23.31 2.32
C TRP A 502 9.17 -22.66 2.93
N PHE A 503 8.01 -22.79 2.28
CA PHE A 503 6.73 -22.32 2.81
C PHE A 503 6.34 -23.02 4.11
N ALA A 504 6.72 -24.28 4.27
CA ALA A 504 6.46 -25.07 5.48
C ALA A 504 7.22 -24.59 6.73
N GLN A 505 8.23 -23.73 6.55
CA GLN A 505 8.94 -23.09 7.66
C GLN A 505 8.21 -21.87 8.21
N ASP A 506 7.33 -21.25 7.42
CA ASP A 506 6.53 -20.08 7.80
C ASP A 506 7.36 -18.93 8.43
N ASN A 507 8.58 -18.75 7.93
CA ASN A 507 9.52 -17.75 8.45
C ASN A 507 8.96 -16.34 8.25
N GLY A 508 8.95 -15.55 9.32
CA GLY A 508 8.35 -14.22 9.31
C GLY A 508 6.82 -14.22 9.39
N ASN A 509 6.20 -15.37 9.73
CA ASN A 509 4.76 -15.53 9.89
C ASN A 509 3.97 -15.17 8.61
N LEU A 510 4.48 -15.61 7.46
CA LEU A 510 3.95 -15.28 6.14
C LEU A 510 2.52 -15.81 5.96
N SER A 511 2.21 -16.97 6.54
CA SER A 511 0.86 -17.55 6.51
C SER A 511 -0.19 -16.63 7.16
N ALA A 512 0.15 -15.93 8.23
CA ALA A 512 -0.74 -14.97 8.89
C ALA A 512 -0.86 -13.63 8.15
N ALA A 513 0.04 -13.37 7.21
CA ALA A 513 -0.03 -12.20 6.32
C ALA A 513 -0.91 -12.45 5.09
N ALA A 514 -1.26 -13.71 4.79
CA ALA A 514 -2.18 -14.04 3.71
C ALA A 514 -3.65 -13.92 4.14
N GLY A 515 -4.49 -13.42 3.24
CA GLY A 515 -5.92 -13.29 3.44
C GLY A 515 -6.62 -12.68 2.22
N PRO A 516 -7.95 -12.52 2.27
CA PRO A 516 -8.71 -11.86 1.21
C PRO A 516 -8.12 -10.48 0.88
N GLY A 517 -7.70 -10.31 -0.37
CA GLY A 517 -7.08 -9.10 -0.90
C GLY A 517 -5.56 -9.17 -1.01
N HIS A 518 -4.89 -10.15 -0.37
CA HIS A 518 -3.44 -10.17 -0.18
C HIS A 518 -2.89 -11.60 0.05
N PHE A 519 -2.33 -12.26 -0.97
CA PHE A 519 -1.90 -13.67 -0.90
C PHE A 519 -0.39 -13.89 -1.08
N ASN A 520 0.16 -14.90 -0.41
CA ASN A 520 1.50 -15.39 -0.73
C ASN A 520 1.49 -16.13 -2.07
N ASP A 521 2.53 -15.94 -2.86
CA ASP A 521 2.69 -16.54 -4.19
C ASP A 521 3.91 -17.49 -4.22
N PRO A 522 3.68 -18.82 -4.14
CA PRO A 522 4.71 -19.85 -4.31
C PRO A 522 5.11 -20.09 -5.78
N ASP A 523 4.72 -19.19 -6.69
CA ASP A 523 4.96 -19.25 -8.13
C ASP A 523 4.00 -20.19 -8.90
N MET A 524 4.19 -20.26 -10.22
CA MET A 524 3.28 -20.93 -11.18
C MET A 524 3.06 -22.43 -10.95
N LEU A 525 1.92 -22.93 -11.41
CA LEU A 525 1.67 -24.37 -11.62
C LEU A 525 2.38 -24.85 -12.88
N VAL A 526 3.20 -25.90 -12.75
CA VAL A 526 3.96 -26.55 -13.84
C VAL A 526 3.30 -27.88 -14.26
N ILE A 527 2.01 -28.01 -13.93
CA ILE A 527 1.18 -29.17 -14.22
C ILE A 527 0.93 -29.23 -15.72
N GLY A 528 1.21 -30.39 -16.34
CA GLY A 528 1.00 -30.61 -17.76
C GLY A 528 2.22 -30.39 -18.64
N ASP A 529 3.35 -29.96 -18.07
CA ASP A 529 4.64 -29.87 -18.77
C ASP A 529 5.41 -31.20 -18.68
N TYR A 530 6.73 -31.19 -18.44
CA TYR A 530 7.61 -32.32 -18.71
C TYR A 530 8.24 -32.94 -17.47
N GLY A 531 8.45 -32.16 -16.41
CA GLY A 531 9.31 -32.51 -15.27
C GLY A 531 8.61 -33.20 -14.11
N LEU A 532 7.28 -33.22 -14.09
CA LEU A 532 6.49 -33.82 -13.00
C LEU A 532 5.77 -35.10 -13.41
N SER A 533 5.92 -36.15 -12.61
CA SER A 533 5.03 -37.32 -12.67
C SER A 533 3.60 -36.94 -12.30
N TYR A 534 2.62 -37.77 -12.62
CA TYR A 534 1.23 -37.47 -12.27
C TYR A 534 1.00 -37.34 -10.76
N ASP A 535 1.65 -38.18 -9.94
CA ASP A 535 1.58 -38.07 -8.48
C ASP A 535 2.19 -36.74 -7.99
N GLN A 536 3.28 -36.28 -8.59
CA GLN A 536 3.91 -34.99 -8.27
C GLN A 536 3.05 -33.79 -8.69
N GLN A 537 2.37 -33.88 -9.85
CA GLN A 537 1.39 -32.89 -10.28
C GLN A 537 0.23 -32.79 -9.27
N ARG A 538 -0.25 -33.94 -8.76
CA ARG A 538 -1.27 -33.96 -7.69
C ARG A 538 -0.76 -33.31 -6.41
N VAL A 539 0.50 -33.55 -6.02
CA VAL A 539 1.10 -32.86 -4.88
C VAL A 539 1.11 -31.34 -5.10
N GLN A 540 1.57 -30.85 -6.26
CA GLN A 540 1.60 -29.41 -6.53
C GLN A 540 0.20 -28.80 -6.42
N MET A 541 -0.81 -29.39 -7.07
CA MET A 541 -2.18 -28.87 -7.04
C MET A 541 -2.75 -28.85 -5.61
N ALA A 542 -2.55 -29.93 -4.83
CA ALA A 542 -3.03 -30.01 -3.45
C ALA A 542 -2.34 -28.98 -2.55
N MET A 543 -1.02 -28.82 -2.67
CA MET A 543 -0.25 -27.91 -1.82
C MET A 543 -0.54 -26.45 -2.13
N TRP A 544 -0.69 -26.08 -3.41
CA TRP A 544 -1.13 -24.73 -3.77
C TRP A 544 -2.55 -24.45 -3.29
N ALA A 545 -3.43 -25.45 -3.26
CA ALA A 545 -4.76 -25.31 -2.66
C ALA A 545 -4.69 -25.17 -1.12
N ILE A 546 -3.89 -25.97 -0.42
CA ILE A 546 -3.72 -25.84 1.04
C ILE A 546 -3.08 -24.49 1.41
N MET A 547 -2.13 -23.99 0.63
CA MET A 547 -1.44 -22.73 0.92
C MET A 547 -2.24 -21.48 0.52
N ALA A 548 -3.46 -21.62 0.01
CA ALA A 548 -4.25 -20.50 -0.54
C ALA A 548 -3.47 -19.70 -1.61
N ALA A 549 -2.68 -20.40 -2.43
CA ALA A 549 -1.84 -19.80 -3.44
C ALA A 549 -2.63 -19.38 -4.69
N PRO A 550 -2.15 -18.38 -5.46
CA PRO A 550 -2.58 -18.18 -6.83
C PRO A 550 -2.49 -19.48 -7.65
N LEU A 551 -3.48 -19.74 -8.50
CA LEU A 551 -3.44 -20.87 -9.45
C LEU A 551 -3.14 -20.34 -10.85
N TYR A 552 -1.91 -19.91 -11.08
CA TYR A 552 -1.42 -19.52 -12.40
C TYR A 552 -0.78 -20.71 -13.11
N MET A 553 -1.45 -21.23 -14.12
CA MET A 553 -0.90 -22.26 -15.01
C MET A 553 0.22 -21.67 -15.88
N SER A 554 1.30 -22.40 -16.10
CA SER A 554 2.29 -22.02 -17.11
C SER A 554 2.64 -23.23 -17.96
N ASN A 555 1.80 -23.53 -18.94
CA ASN A 555 1.88 -24.74 -19.77
C ASN A 555 1.31 -24.48 -21.19
N ASP A 556 1.43 -25.46 -22.09
CA ASP A 556 0.78 -25.40 -23.42
C ASP A 556 -0.62 -26.03 -23.39
N LEU A 557 -1.64 -25.20 -23.22
CA LEU A 557 -3.05 -25.63 -23.18
C LEU A 557 -3.55 -26.25 -24.50
N ARG A 558 -2.85 -26.09 -25.62
CA ARG A 558 -3.24 -26.68 -26.90
C ARG A 558 -2.97 -28.19 -26.93
N ASN A 559 -1.98 -28.64 -26.15
CA ASN A 559 -1.44 -30.00 -26.18
C ASN A 559 -1.30 -30.63 -24.78
N ILE A 560 -2.04 -30.12 -23.80
CA ILE A 560 -2.00 -30.64 -22.43
C ILE A 560 -2.60 -32.05 -22.35
N ARG A 561 -1.99 -32.93 -21.54
CA ARG A 561 -2.49 -34.30 -21.34
C ARG A 561 -3.87 -34.28 -20.67
N PRO A 562 -4.78 -35.21 -21.02
CA PRO A 562 -6.11 -35.27 -20.41
C PRO A 562 -6.07 -35.34 -18.88
N GLU A 563 -5.21 -36.18 -18.30
CA GLU A 563 -5.11 -36.31 -16.84
C GLU A 563 -4.66 -35.01 -16.15
N SER A 564 -3.75 -34.25 -16.76
CA SER A 564 -3.28 -32.97 -16.24
C SER A 564 -4.36 -31.89 -16.36
N ARG A 565 -5.12 -31.90 -17.46
CA ARG A 565 -6.28 -31.01 -17.64
C ARG A 565 -7.37 -31.30 -16.62
N GLU A 566 -7.72 -32.56 -16.41
CA GLU A 566 -8.73 -32.96 -15.41
C GLU A 566 -8.31 -32.54 -14.00
N LEU A 567 -7.02 -32.67 -13.67
CA LEU A 567 -6.47 -32.23 -12.40
C LEU A 567 -6.60 -30.71 -12.21
N LEU A 568 -6.22 -29.92 -13.22
CA LEU A 568 -6.35 -28.45 -13.18
C LEU A 568 -7.81 -28.00 -13.10
N LEU A 569 -8.74 -28.73 -13.71
CA LEU A 569 -10.18 -28.43 -13.68
C LEU A 569 -10.92 -29.05 -12.48
N ASN A 570 -10.20 -29.64 -11.53
CA ASN A 570 -10.82 -30.33 -10.41
C ASN A 570 -11.54 -29.34 -9.47
N LYS A 571 -12.87 -29.27 -9.62
CA LYS A 571 -13.74 -28.34 -8.89
C LYS A 571 -13.64 -28.46 -7.36
N ARG A 572 -13.29 -29.63 -6.83
CA ARG A 572 -13.17 -29.83 -5.38
C ARG A 572 -11.90 -29.19 -4.84
N ILE A 573 -10.78 -29.39 -5.54
CA ILE A 573 -9.51 -28.78 -5.17
C ILE A 573 -9.56 -27.27 -5.38
N ILE A 574 -10.17 -26.81 -6.49
CA ILE A 574 -10.42 -25.38 -6.74
C ILE A 574 -11.28 -24.79 -5.62
N ALA A 575 -12.35 -25.47 -5.17
CA ALA A 575 -13.19 -24.96 -4.08
C ALA A 575 -12.42 -24.82 -2.76
N ILE A 576 -11.47 -25.71 -2.47
CA ILE A 576 -10.58 -25.59 -1.31
C ILE A 576 -9.66 -24.38 -1.49
N ASN A 577 -9.05 -24.21 -2.67
CA ASN A 577 -8.19 -23.07 -2.97
C ASN A 577 -8.96 -21.73 -2.81
N GLN A 578 -10.15 -21.66 -3.39
CA GLN A 578 -11.05 -20.50 -3.45
C GLN A 578 -11.93 -20.33 -2.21
N ASP A 579 -11.63 -21.01 -1.10
CA ASP A 579 -12.41 -20.87 0.13
C ASP A 579 -12.44 -19.40 0.59
N PRO A 580 -13.64 -18.83 0.90
CA PRO A 580 -13.81 -17.41 1.14
C PRO A 580 -13.20 -16.93 2.46
N LEU A 581 -12.79 -17.81 3.37
CA LEU A 581 -12.01 -17.36 4.53
C LEU A 581 -10.64 -16.82 4.11
N GLY A 582 -10.10 -17.27 2.97
CA GLY A 582 -8.78 -16.88 2.49
C GLY A 582 -7.63 -17.26 3.43
N ILE A 583 -7.87 -18.11 4.43
CA ILE A 583 -6.86 -18.52 5.40
C ILE A 583 -5.91 -19.50 4.74
N GLN A 584 -4.62 -19.16 4.71
CA GLN A 584 -3.56 -20.05 4.28
C GLN A 584 -3.37 -21.20 5.29
N GLY A 585 -3.30 -22.43 4.77
CA GLY A 585 -2.98 -23.61 5.57
C GLY A 585 -1.49 -23.71 5.93
N GLN A 586 -1.20 -24.52 6.94
CA GLN A 586 0.15 -24.68 7.50
C GLN A 586 0.52 -26.16 7.64
N ARG A 587 1.82 -26.44 7.70
CA ARG A 587 2.34 -27.74 8.10
C ARG A 587 2.13 -27.90 9.61
N LEU A 588 1.41 -28.93 10.00
CA LEU A 588 1.19 -29.27 11.41
C LEU A 588 2.41 -29.98 11.99
N TYR A 589 2.89 -31.01 11.31
CA TYR A 589 4.09 -31.75 11.70
C TYR A 589 4.64 -32.61 10.56
N LYS A 590 5.86 -33.11 10.76
CA LYS A 590 6.60 -33.98 9.83
C LYS A 590 7.07 -35.24 10.56
N ALA A 591 6.83 -36.40 9.97
CA ALA A 591 7.25 -37.70 10.46
C ALA A 591 8.09 -38.42 9.38
N GLY A 592 9.42 -38.26 9.46
CA GLY A 592 10.32 -38.69 8.39
C GLY A 592 10.04 -37.92 7.10
N ASN A 593 9.71 -38.63 6.02
CA ASN A 593 9.36 -38.04 4.73
C ASN A 593 7.85 -37.78 4.57
N ILE A 594 7.04 -38.03 5.61
CA ILE A 594 5.60 -37.79 5.56
C ILE A 594 5.29 -36.46 6.25
N GLU A 595 4.57 -35.58 5.57
CA GLU A 595 4.14 -34.30 6.10
C GLU A 595 2.63 -34.21 6.21
N PHE A 596 2.17 -33.53 7.26
CA PHE A 596 0.77 -33.37 7.61
C PHE A 596 0.43 -31.89 7.61
N TRP A 597 -0.56 -31.50 6.81
CA TRP A 597 -0.95 -30.12 6.59
C TRP A 597 -2.45 -29.94 6.81
N SER A 598 -2.86 -28.75 7.22
CA SER A 598 -4.26 -28.42 7.44
C SER A 598 -4.55 -26.97 7.06
N ARG A 599 -5.73 -26.75 6.47
CA ARG A 599 -6.29 -25.45 6.10
C ARG A 599 -7.71 -25.33 6.65
N PRO A 600 -8.02 -24.36 7.52
CA PRO A 600 -9.40 -24.04 7.88
C PRO A 600 -10.21 -23.59 6.66
N ILE A 601 -11.44 -24.07 6.54
CA ILE A 601 -12.36 -23.73 5.43
C ILE A 601 -13.79 -23.54 5.96
N VAL A 602 -14.69 -23.01 5.13
CA VAL A 602 -16.12 -22.94 5.47
C VAL A 602 -16.83 -24.30 5.30
N PRO A 603 -17.89 -24.58 6.06
CA PRO A 603 -18.44 -23.80 7.18
C PRO A 603 -17.56 -23.88 8.44
N GLN A 604 -17.83 -23.01 9.44
CA GLN A 604 -17.05 -22.95 10.67
C GLN A 604 -16.82 -24.34 11.31
N GLY A 605 -15.57 -24.60 11.68
CA GLY A 605 -15.14 -25.90 12.23
C GLY A 605 -14.73 -26.93 11.18
N SER A 606 -14.91 -26.63 9.88
CA SER A 606 -14.43 -27.48 8.78
C SER A 606 -12.96 -27.20 8.47
N PHE A 607 -12.28 -28.21 7.93
CA PHE A 607 -10.90 -28.07 7.46
C PHE A 607 -10.62 -29.00 6.28
N ALA A 608 -9.77 -28.54 5.36
CA ALA A 608 -9.08 -29.40 4.41
C ALA A 608 -7.75 -29.85 5.02
N PHE A 609 -7.33 -31.09 4.76
CA PHE A 609 -6.04 -31.59 5.20
C PHE A 609 -5.36 -32.41 4.11
N ALA A 610 -4.03 -32.37 4.11
CA ALA A 610 -3.20 -33.10 3.18
C ALA A 610 -2.12 -33.90 3.91
N VAL A 611 -1.86 -35.11 3.43
CA VAL A 611 -0.75 -35.97 3.85
C VAL A 611 0.13 -36.23 2.63
N VAL A 612 1.34 -35.69 2.65
CA VAL A 612 2.26 -35.72 1.52
C VAL A 612 3.42 -36.65 1.84
N ASN A 613 3.78 -37.52 0.89
CA ASN A 613 4.92 -38.42 1.02
C ASN A 613 6.07 -37.95 0.12
N PHE A 614 7.08 -37.30 0.69
CA PHE A 614 8.26 -36.82 -0.02
C PHE A 614 9.35 -37.88 -0.26
N SER A 615 9.05 -39.17 -0.03
CA SER A 615 10.02 -40.24 -0.32
C SER A 615 10.30 -40.32 -1.81
N ALA A 616 11.58 -40.37 -2.19
CA ALA A 616 12.03 -40.48 -3.59
C ALA A 616 12.10 -41.93 -4.10
N ALA A 617 11.86 -42.93 -3.24
CA ALA A 617 11.94 -44.34 -3.58
C ALA A 617 11.04 -45.17 -2.65
N GLY A 618 10.78 -46.43 -3.04
CA GLY A 618 9.98 -47.39 -2.28
C GLY A 618 8.58 -47.60 -2.89
N GLY A 619 7.71 -48.27 -2.12
CA GLY A 619 6.29 -48.44 -2.46
C GLY A 619 5.39 -47.46 -1.70
N PRO A 620 4.06 -47.56 -1.85
CA PRO A 620 3.12 -46.73 -1.13
C PRO A 620 3.27 -46.84 0.39
N ALA A 621 3.22 -45.70 1.08
CA ALA A 621 3.17 -45.66 2.54
C ALA A 621 1.74 -45.92 3.00
N PHE A 622 1.54 -46.93 3.85
CA PHE A 622 0.25 -47.21 4.48
C PHE A 622 0.20 -46.53 5.84
N LEU A 623 -0.71 -45.56 5.99
CA LEU A 623 -0.78 -44.70 7.16
C LEU A 623 -2.12 -44.88 7.85
N ASP A 624 -2.07 -45.10 9.16
CA ASP A 624 -3.23 -45.09 10.04
C ASP A 624 -3.41 -43.66 10.57
N LEU A 625 -4.46 -42.98 10.09
CA LEU A 625 -4.75 -41.57 10.36
C LEU A 625 -5.94 -41.43 11.29
N SER A 626 -5.96 -40.35 12.09
CA SER A 626 -7.13 -39.92 12.84
C SER A 626 -7.33 -38.42 12.69
N LEU A 627 -8.57 -37.93 12.79
CA LEU A 627 -8.83 -36.50 12.63
C LEU A 627 -8.21 -35.64 13.75
N SER A 628 -7.91 -36.22 14.92
CA SER A 628 -7.16 -35.55 15.99
C SER A 628 -5.69 -35.30 15.67
N ASN A 629 -5.15 -35.91 14.60
CA ASN A 629 -3.88 -35.51 14.01
C ASN A 629 -3.97 -34.17 13.26
N PHE A 630 -5.19 -33.71 12.99
CA PHE A 630 -5.51 -32.48 12.28
C PHE A 630 -6.32 -31.57 13.22
N ALA A 631 -6.63 -30.34 12.79
CA ALA A 631 -7.25 -29.31 13.63
C ALA A 631 -8.70 -29.59 14.10
N ALA A 632 -9.09 -30.86 14.25
CA ALA A 632 -10.42 -31.29 14.64
C ALA A 632 -10.72 -30.98 16.12
N SER A 633 -11.93 -30.47 16.37
CA SER A 633 -12.46 -30.33 17.72
C SER A 633 -12.88 -31.69 18.28
N PHE A 634 -12.39 -32.04 19.48
CA PHE A 634 -12.68 -33.32 20.15
C PHE A 634 -14.16 -33.58 20.42
N SER A 635 -15.01 -32.53 20.41
CA SER A 635 -16.45 -32.64 20.68
C SER A 635 -17.31 -32.89 19.43
N SER A 636 -16.73 -32.83 18.24
CA SER A 636 -17.48 -32.86 16.97
C SER A 636 -17.41 -34.22 16.27
N ILE A 637 -18.34 -34.48 15.36
CA ILE A 637 -18.32 -35.62 14.41
C ILE A 637 -18.21 -35.01 13.02
N TYR A 638 -17.40 -35.62 12.16
CA TYR A 638 -17.09 -35.06 10.84
C TYR A 638 -17.49 -36.02 9.72
N ASN A 639 -18.09 -35.49 8.66
CA ASN A 639 -18.19 -36.16 7.37
C ASN A 639 -16.90 -35.88 6.59
N VAL A 640 -16.16 -36.94 6.25
CA VAL A 640 -14.85 -36.84 5.60
C VAL A 640 -14.93 -37.37 4.17
N THR A 641 -14.48 -36.55 3.21
CA THR A 641 -14.51 -36.86 1.77
C THR A 641 -13.13 -36.62 1.15
N GLU A 642 -12.65 -37.57 0.34
CA GLU A 642 -11.41 -37.45 -0.42
C GLU A 642 -11.56 -36.37 -1.50
N ALA A 643 -10.58 -35.49 -1.63
CA ALA A 643 -10.72 -34.24 -2.38
C ALA A 643 -10.53 -34.40 -3.90
N PHE A 644 -9.74 -35.37 -4.37
CA PHE A 644 -9.50 -35.58 -5.79
C PHE A 644 -10.67 -36.26 -6.49
N ASP A 645 -11.18 -37.37 -5.94
CA ASP A 645 -12.24 -38.15 -6.59
C ASP A 645 -13.61 -38.04 -5.91
N GLY A 646 -13.67 -37.44 -4.71
CA GLY A 646 -14.93 -37.31 -3.97
C GLY A 646 -15.36 -38.58 -3.24
N THR A 647 -14.49 -39.58 -3.13
CA THR A 647 -14.79 -40.83 -2.43
C THR A 647 -15.06 -40.53 -0.95
N PRO A 648 -16.22 -40.96 -0.40
CA PRO A 648 -16.49 -40.83 1.02
C PRO A 648 -15.48 -41.66 1.83
N VAL A 649 -14.77 -41.01 2.74
CA VAL A 649 -13.91 -41.69 3.72
C VAL A 649 -14.77 -42.20 4.88
N GLY A 650 -15.76 -41.41 5.30
CA GLY A 650 -16.78 -41.82 6.28
C GLY A 650 -17.17 -40.71 7.26
N ILE A 651 -18.08 -41.05 8.18
CA ILE A 651 -18.46 -40.21 9.30
C ILE A 651 -17.62 -40.60 10.51
N LEU A 652 -16.66 -39.74 10.89
CA LEU A 652 -15.60 -40.07 11.83
C LEU A 652 -15.65 -39.18 13.07
N LYS A 653 -15.39 -39.78 14.24
CA LYS A 653 -15.00 -39.02 15.43
C LYS A 653 -13.51 -38.66 15.35
N PRO A 654 -13.04 -37.63 16.07
CA PRO A 654 -11.65 -37.19 16.10
C PRO A 654 -10.63 -38.33 16.28
N ASN A 655 -10.92 -39.27 17.17
CA ASN A 655 -10.02 -40.39 17.48
C ASN A 655 -10.31 -41.67 16.68
N THR A 656 -11.25 -41.65 15.72
CA THR A 656 -11.51 -42.80 14.86
C THR A 656 -10.39 -42.91 13.83
N THR A 657 -9.69 -44.05 13.84
CA THR A 657 -8.62 -44.32 12.88
C THR A 657 -9.17 -44.81 11.54
N PHE A 658 -8.61 -44.31 10.45
CA PHE A 658 -8.83 -44.79 9.09
C PHE A 658 -7.49 -44.95 8.37
N ARG A 659 -7.41 -45.91 7.45
CA ARG A 659 -6.16 -46.22 6.74
C ARG A 659 -6.16 -45.60 5.36
N VAL A 660 -5.05 -44.98 4.98
CA VAL A 660 -4.80 -44.46 3.63
C VAL A 660 -3.51 -45.02 3.07
N SER A 661 -3.38 -44.99 1.74
CA SER A 661 -2.16 -45.33 1.03
C SER A 661 -1.67 -44.10 0.26
N VAL A 662 -0.41 -43.70 0.47
CA VAL A 662 0.18 -42.52 -0.17
C VAL A 662 1.44 -42.93 -0.93
N ASN A 663 1.39 -42.83 -2.26
CA ASN A 663 2.52 -43.13 -3.14
C ASN A 663 3.76 -42.28 -2.80
N PRO A 664 4.98 -42.76 -3.07
CA PRO A 664 6.17 -41.91 -3.07
C PRO A 664 5.97 -40.70 -4.00
N SER A 665 6.35 -39.51 -3.54
CA SER A 665 6.05 -38.22 -4.19
C SER A 665 4.56 -38.00 -4.50
N GLY A 666 3.67 -38.60 -3.70
CA GLY A 666 2.22 -38.49 -3.81
C GLY A 666 1.57 -37.82 -2.60
N VAL A 667 0.26 -37.58 -2.71
CA VAL A 667 -0.56 -36.91 -1.69
C VAL A 667 -1.90 -37.61 -1.51
N PHE A 668 -2.35 -37.69 -0.25
CA PHE A 668 -3.76 -37.89 0.09
C PHE A 668 -4.32 -36.56 0.60
N MET A 669 -5.44 -36.09 0.05
CA MET A 669 -6.08 -34.84 0.47
C MET A 669 -7.56 -35.08 0.70
N ALA A 670 -8.10 -34.52 1.78
CA ALA A 670 -9.50 -34.68 2.13
C ALA A 670 -10.06 -33.43 2.82
N VAL A 671 -11.39 -33.35 2.85
CA VAL A 671 -12.15 -32.32 3.54
C VAL A 671 -12.96 -32.96 4.65
N ALA A 672 -12.92 -32.37 5.85
CA ALA A 672 -13.70 -32.77 7.01
C ALA A 672 -14.69 -31.65 7.37
N ILE A 673 -15.99 -31.96 7.34
CA ILE A 673 -17.08 -31.02 7.63
C ILE A 673 -17.86 -31.53 8.86
N PRO A 674 -18.09 -30.72 9.90
CA PRO A 674 -18.92 -31.11 11.04
C PRO A 674 -20.33 -31.56 10.60
N VAL A 675 -20.84 -32.63 11.22
CA VAL A 675 -22.19 -33.20 10.98
C VAL A 675 -23.24 -32.55 11.85
#